data_AF-A0A672MXG0-F1
#
_entry.id   AF-A0A672MXG0-F1
#
_cell.length_a   1.000
_cell.length_b   1.000
_cell.length_c   1.000
_cell.angle_alpha   90.00
_cell.angle_beta   90.00
_cell.angle_gamma   90.00
#
_symmetry.space_group_name_H-M   'P 1'
#
loop_
_entity.id
_entity.type
_entity.pdbx_description
1 polymer ?
#
loop_
_entity_poly.entity_id
_entity_poly.type
_entity_poly.pdbx_seq_one_letter_code
_entity_poly.pdbx_strand_id
1 'polypeptide(L)'
;MASRARTGSRFSLAAWSTHSRSYWNNLEISKWSLVALLLVVCGGSCGADSEFSILEEAQVLAVQMKKLSTQELGVLTMQRIFNSFVYTEKTSNGETEVQQLAKKIREKFNRYLDVVNRNKQVVEASYTAHLTSPLTAIQDCCTIPPSMMEYQTFQTILAFSFTLVLADNLKSNPGIKWQYFSSEEGIFTVFPAHKFHCKGTFEHRSRPVYVSAVRPQSKHIVVIIDHGASVTETQLQIARDAALIILNSIDEHDKISVLTIADTVRSCSLDQCYKSFLSPATSETKRKMSIFINNIKVSDSSTQHALGFQKAFQLLRNTSNVTRQPTNTDMVIIYLSSGVTSRDSSEHEKRATLSVVKEENRHLNNSVMILTYALMNEGVTGLKELAFLRDLAEQNSLKYGVPDRSALPVVKGSMMVLNQLSNLETTVGRFYINLPNRMIDVASFSLPYADQMGDGFIMTVSRPCYFGNLLLGVVGVDVNLAYILEDVTYYQDSLASYTFLIDNKGYTLMHPSLTRPYLMTEAPLHTDIIHYENIPGFAAVRQNILSLPLGSQVIAVPVNSSLSWHMNRLRDPSRDAYNVSYAWKLVQDTSFILCIVYVQPEIPVKQLKNMNTAPSSKLLYHRLDLLGQPSSCLHFKQLATVESPTVMLSAGSFSSPYEHLSQPETKRMVEHYTAYLSDNTRLIANPGLKSSVRNEVMATSHVTDEWMSLMEMSSLNCYIVRRYIATPNGVLRIYPGSLMDKAFDPNRRQWYLHAVANPGLITFTGPYLDVGGAGYVVTISHTIHASSSQKASGYTVAVMGIDFTLRYFYKVLLDLLPICNQDKGNKIRCFIMEDRGYLVAHPTLIDPKGHAPAEQQHITHKEPLVANDILNHPNFVKKNLCNSFSDRTVQRFYKFNTSIVGDLTNLVHGSHCSKYRLTRIPGTNAFAGIVNETCDSLAFCACSTVDRLCLNCHRLRTKGEDKDILHQICSVLLHLSNLLLCLSFCLSLSSEMSVRMSNLDNERDDRDEDSHEDRGIISNTRFIAAVIERRTHSPERRRRYWGRSGTESDHGYSTMSPQEDSENPPCNNDPLSAGVDVGNHDEDLDLDTPPQTAALLSHKFHPYRHPHTHHPLHLHTHHLQAAVTVHSVDAEC
;
A
#
# COMPACT_ATOMS: atom_id res chain seq x y z
N MET A 1 7.67 -59.67 -40.30
CA MET A 1 8.35 -60.76 -41.05
C MET A 1 9.16 -60.16 -42.20
N ALA A 2 9.98 -60.98 -42.85
CA ALA A 2 10.78 -60.73 -44.07
C ALA A 2 9.93 -60.26 -45.29
N SER A 3 10.47 -59.70 -46.38
CA SER A 3 11.87 -59.32 -46.75
C SER A 3 11.91 -58.36 -47.98
N ARG A 4 13.12 -57.85 -48.31
CA ARG A 4 13.45 -57.06 -49.52
C ARG A 4 13.64 -57.93 -50.79
N ALA A 5 13.29 -57.36 -51.95
CA ALA A 5 14.06 -57.38 -53.22
C ALA A 5 13.61 -56.14 -54.05
N ARG A 6 14.44 -55.29 -54.69
CA ARG A 6 15.51 -55.47 -55.73
C ARG A 6 14.95 -56.07 -57.02
N THR A 7 15.21 -55.57 -58.23
CA THR A 7 16.25 -54.68 -58.82
C THR A 7 15.62 -53.47 -59.58
N GLY A 8 16.26 -52.48 -60.22
CA GLY A 8 17.67 -52.09 -60.51
C GLY A 8 17.81 -51.60 -61.99
N SER A 9 18.74 -50.75 -62.45
CA SER A 9 19.76 -49.86 -61.80
C SER A 9 20.57 -49.05 -62.87
N ARG A 10 21.35 -48.03 -62.45
CA ARG A 10 22.51 -47.34 -63.12
C ARG A 10 22.35 -45.95 -63.82
N PHE A 11 23.24 -45.01 -63.40
CA PHE A 11 24.05 -44.00 -64.14
C PHE A 11 23.37 -42.97 -65.09
N SER A 12 23.81 -41.71 -65.23
CA SER A 12 24.80 -40.89 -64.48
C SER A 12 24.72 -39.38 -64.83
N LEU A 13 25.44 -38.53 -64.07
CA LEU A 13 25.68 -37.08 -64.29
C LEU A 13 26.07 -36.74 -65.75
N ALA A 14 25.81 -35.54 -66.30
CA ALA A 14 26.45 -34.26 -65.93
C ALA A 14 25.80 -33.00 -66.58
N ALA A 15 26.24 -31.81 -66.15
CA ALA A 15 25.84 -30.48 -66.66
C ALA A 15 26.42 -30.20 -68.08
N TRP A 16 25.99 -29.20 -68.86
CA TRP A 16 26.03 -27.76 -68.57
C TRP A 16 25.05 -26.90 -69.41
N SER A 17 25.18 -25.57 -69.34
CA SER A 17 24.18 -24.57 -69.79
C SER A 17 24.39 -23.96 -71.19
N THR A 18 23.33 -23.38 -71.77
CA THR A 18 23.40 -22.17 -72.61
C THR A 18 22.03 -21.49 -72.73
N HIS A 19 21.99 -20.19 -73.06
CA HIS A 19 20.76 -19.36 -73.07
C HIS A 19 19.93 -19.45 -74.36
N SER A 20 18.61 -19.23 -74.24
CA SER A 20 17.93 -18.15 -74.99
C SER A 20 16.55 -17.80 -74.38
N ARG A 21 16.03 -16.60 -74.70
CA ARG A 21 14.72 -16.07 -74.27
C ARG A 21 13.59 -16.63 -75.15
N SER A 22 12.38 -16.84 -74.60
CA SER A 22 11.08 -16.40 -75.23
C SER A 22 9.78 -17.07 -74.69
N TYR A 23 9.57 -17.24 -73.37
CA TYR A 23 8.24 -17.59 -72.85
C TYR A 23 7.80 -16.73 -71.65
N TRP A 24 7.28 -15.55 -71.98
CA TRP A 24 6.29 -14.79 -71.21
C TRP A 24 5.18 -14.38 -72.20
N ASN A 25 4.01 -13.99 -71.68
CA ASN A 25 2.75 -13.72 -72.42
C ASN A 25 2.06 -14.97 -73.00
N ASN A 26 1.20 -15.61 -72.19
CA ASN A 26 -0.12 -16.14 -72.64
C ASN A 26 -0.96 -16.71 -71.47
N LEU A 27 -1.16 -15.94 -70.38
CA LEU A 27 -2.10 -16.33 -69.32
C LEU A 27 -2.85 -15.16 -68.62
N GLU A 28 -2.93 -13.98 -69.23
CA GLU A 28 -3.75 -12.85 -68.71
C GLU A 28 -5.05 -12.60 -69.50
N ILE A 29 -5.21 -13.22 -70.66
CA ILE A 29 -6.26 -12.89 -71.64
C ILE A 29 -7.57 -13.67 -71.39
N SER A 30 -8.05 -13.70 -70.14
CA SER A 30 -9.34 -14.35 -69.80
C SER A 30 -10.16 -13.68 -68.68
N LYS A 31 -9.66 -12.61 -68.04
CA LYS A 31 -10.40 -11.89 -66.97
C LYS A 31 -11.01 -10.55 -67.38
N TRP A 32 -10.66 -10.00 -68.54
CA TRP A 32 -11.09 -8.66 -68.96
C TRP A 32 -12.45 -8.61 -69.70
N SER A 33 -12.97 -9.73 -70.18
CA SER A 33 -14.17 -9.77 -71.03
C SER A 33 -15.51 -9.71 -70.29
N LEU A 34 -15.52 -9.72 -68.95
CA LEU A 34 -16.73 -9.79 -68.12
C LEU A 34 -17.04 -8.48 -67.37
N VAL A 35 -16.11 -7.52 -67.36
CA VAL A 35 -16.26 -6.20 -66.71
C VAL A 35 -16.88 -5.16 -67.66
N ALA A 36 -16.64 -5.29 -68.96
CA ALA A 36 -17.04 -4.31 -69.97
C ALA A 36 -18.56 -4.19 -70.23
N LEU A 37 -19.37 -5.19 -69.82
CA LEU A 37 -20.81 -5.23 -70.14
C LEU A 37 -21.73 -4.59 -69.09
N LEU A 38 -21.20 -4.18 -67.93
CA LEU A 38 -21.99 -3.60 -66.81
C LEU A 38 -21.87 -2.07 -66.68
N LEU A 39 -21.00 -1.42 -67.44
CA LEU A 39 -20.63 0.00 -67.26
C LEU A 39 -21.40 0.99 -68.16
N VAL A 40 -22.46 0.57 -68.85
CA VAL A 40 -23.17 1.40 -69.86
C VAL A 40 -24.60 1.79 -69.46
N VAL A 41 -25.12 1.31 -68.32
CA VAL A 41 -26.53 1.53 -67.93
C VAL A 41 -26.73 2.57 -66.81
N CYS A 42 -25.71 2.87 -66.00
CA CYS A 42 -25.79 3.85 -64.89
C CYS A 42 -25.03 5.16 -65.17
N GLY A 43 -25.22 5.74 -66.34
CA GLY A 43 -24.73 7.08 -66.68
C GLY A 43 -25.60 8.20 -66.08
N GLY A 44 -25.57 8.38 -64.76
CA GLY A 44 -26.34 9.44 -64.09
C GLY A 44 -26.00 9.66 -62.62
N SER A 45 -25.66 10.90 -62.26
CA SER A 45 -25.49 11.39 -60.88
C SER A 45 -24.49 10.62 -59.99
N CYS A 46 -23.19 10.75 -60.27
CA CYS A 46 -22.16 10.48 -59.26
C CYS A 46 -21.65 11.82 -58.71
N GLY A 47 -22.06 12.16 -57.48
CA GLY A 47 -21.90 13.49 -56.89
C GLY A 47 -22.40 13.52 -55.45
N ALA A 48 -21.97 12.54 -54.66
CA ALA A 48 -22.26 12.43 -53.24
C ALA A 48 -20.97 12.01 -52.52
N ASP A 49 -20.56 12.76 -51.51
CA ASP A 49 -19.50 12.34 -50.60
C ASP A 49 -19.96 11.07 -49.87
N SER A 50 -19.10 10.05 -49.80
CA SER A 50 -19.38 8.85 -49.02
C SER A 50 -19.36 9.20 -47.53
N GLU A 51 -20.54 9.32 -46.91
CA GLU A 51 -20.65 9.77 -45.52
C GLU A 51 -19.96 8.78 -44.56
N PHE A 52 -18.84 9.22 -43.99
CA PHE A 52 -18.01 8.42 -43.09
C PHE A 52 -18.80 7.95 -41.86
N SER A 53 -18.75 6.65 -41.55
CA SER A 53 -19.65 6.00 -40.60
C SER A 53 -18.89 5.16 -39.57
N ILE A 54 -18.48 5.80 -38.46
CA ILE A 54 -17.63 5.24 -37.38
C ILE A 54 -18.03 3.83 -36.88
N LEU A 55 -19.30 3.46 -37.05
CA LEU A 55 -19.85 2.15 -36.72
C LEU A 55 -19.28 1.02 -37.60
N GLU A 56 -19.02 1.31 -38.88
CA GLU A 56 -18.46 0.36 -39.84
C GLU A 56 -16.98 0.12 -39.57
N GLU A 57 -16.17 1.17 -39.33
CA GLU A 57 -14.75 0.95 -39.01
C GLU A 57 -14.55 0.39 -37.59
N ALA A 58 -15.45 0.69 -36.64
CA ALA A 58 -15.47 0.00 -35.34
C ALA A 58 -15.78 -1.51 -35.50
N GLN A 59 -16.59 -1.90 -36.48
CA GLN A 59 -16.82 -3.30 -36.84
C GLN A 59 -15.59 -3.92 -37.53
N VAL A 60 -14.86 -3.18 -38.38
CA VAL A 60 -13.58 -3.63 -38.95
C VAL A 60 -12.54 -3.87 -37.85
N LEU A 61 -12.40 -2.95 -36.90
CA LEU A 61 -11.57 -3.11 -35.70
C LEU A 61 -11.97 -4.38 -34.92
N ALA A 62 -13.26 -4.58 -34.64
CA ALA A 62 -13.74 -5.78 -33.94
C ALA A 62 -13.40 -7.09 -34.67
N VAL A 63 -13.51 -7.13 -36.00
CA VAL A 63 -13.13 -8.31 -36.81
C VAL A 63 -11.63 -8.60 -36.70
N GLN A 64 -10.77 -7.58 -36.79
CA GLN A 64 -9.32 -7.77 -36.65
C GLN A 64 -8.91 -8.18 -35.23
N MET A 65 -9.50 -7.59 -34.20
CA MET A 65 -9.21 -7.94 -32.81
C MET A 65 -9.70 -9.36 -32.48
N LYS A 66 -10.82 -9.80 -33.06
CA LYS A 66 -11.27 -11.19 -33.03
C LYS A 66 -10.31 -12.13 -33.76
N LYS A 67 -9.74 -11.72 -34.90
CA LYS A 67 -8.69 -12.46 -35.60
C LYS A 67 -7.46 -12.65 -34.68
N LEU A 68 -6.93 -11.59 -34.07
CA LEU A 68 -5.81 -11.68 -33.12
C LEU A 68 -6.11 -12.63 -31.95
N SER A 69 -7.25 -12.47 -31.28
CA SER A 69 -7.68 -13.33 -30.16
C SER A 69 -7.77 -14.81 -30.55
N THR A 70 -8.32 -15.11 -31.73
CA THR A 70 -8.50 -16.50 -32.19
C THR A 70 -7.28 -17.14 -32.83
N GLN A 71 -6.42 -16.37 -33.51
CA GLN A 71 -5.30 -16.89 -34.31
C GLN A 71 -3.92 -16.65 -33.67
N GLU A 72 -3.65 -15.49 -33.05
CA GLU A 72 -2.33 -15.19 -32.47
C GLU A 72 -2.22 -15.64 -31.01
N LEU A 73 -3.32 -15.56 -30.26
CA LEU A 73 -3.36 -15.95 -28.86
C LEU A 73 -3.82 -17.40 -28.67
N GLY A 74 -4.56 -17.97 -29.64
CA GLY A 74 -5.03 -19.36 -29.59
C GLY A 74 -6.24 -19.59 -28.66
N VAL A 75 -6.96 -18.53 -28.27
CA VAL A 75 -8.07 -18.57 -27.27
C VAL A 75 -9.09 -19.65 -27.59
N LEU A 76 -9.47 -19.80 -28.87
CA LEU A 76 -10.50 -20.74 -29.29
C LEU A 76 -10.00 -22.20 -29.24
N THR A 77 -8.73 -22.44 -29.59
CA THR A 77 -8.05 -23.73 -29.42
C THR A 77 -7.99 -24.10 -27.93
N MET A 78 -7.53 -23.17 -27.09
CA MET A 78 -7.41 -23.39 -25.64
C MET A 78 -8.78 -23.60 -24.97
N GLN A 79 -9.83 -22.90 -25.41
CA GLN A 79 -11.19 -23.08 -24.91
C GLN A 79 -11.78 -24.45 -25.28
N ARG A 80 -11.44 -25.03 -26.44
CA ARG A 80 -11.79 -26.42 -26.77
C ARG A 80 -11.08 -27.41 -25.83
N ILE A 81 -9.81 -27.16 -25.52
CA ILE A 81 -9.00 -28.00 -24.62
C ILE A 81 -9.56 -27.95 -23.19
N PHE A 82 -9.82 -26.77 -22.63
CA PHE A 82 -10.44 -26.67 -21.30
C PHE A 82 -11.88 -27.23 -21.26
N ASN A 83 -12.60 -27.30 -22.39
CA ASN A 83 -13.90 -27.96 -22.48
C ASN A 83 -13.81 -29.51 -22.47
N SER A 84 -12.65 -30.12 -22.76
CA SER A 84 -12.49 -31.60 -22.72
C SER A 84 -12.02 -32.13 -21.36
N PHE A 85 -11.55 -31.26 -20.46
CA PHE A 85 -11.11 -31.65 -19.12
C PHE A 85 -12.27 -31.97 -18.16
N VAL A 86 -12.01 -32.88 -17.23
CA VAL A 86 -12.95 -33.24 -16.15
C VAL A 86 -12.74 -32.31 -14.96
N TYR A 87 -13.84 -31.73 -14.46
CA TYR A 87 -13.85 -30.87 -13.29
C TYR A 87 -14.51 -31.55 -12.09
N THR A 88 -14.01 -31.26 -10.89
CA THR A 88 -14.74 -31.44 -9.63
C THR A 88 -15.26 -30.09 -9.16
N GLU A 89 -16.53 -30.05 -8.74
CA GLU A 89 -17.12 -28.87 -8.12
C GLU A 89 -16.96 -28.92 -6.60
N LYS A 90 -16.31 -27.90 -6.03
CA LYS A 90 -16.34 -27.60 -4.59
C LYS A 90 -17.35 -26.47 -4.36
N THR A 91 -18.48 -26.78 -3.74
CA THR A 91 -19.32 -25.74 -3.12
C THR A 91 -18.70 -25.39 -1.77
N SER A 92 -18.51 -24.10 -1.49
CA SER A 92 -17.83 -23.61 -0.30
C SER A 92 -18.82 -22.94 0.65
N ASN A 93 -19.10 -23.61 1.77
CA ASN A 93 -19.90 -23.03 2.84
C ASN A 93 -19.02 -22.15 3.74
N GLY A 94 -19.24 -20.83 3.68
CA GLY A 94 -18.43 -19.83 4.38
C GLY A 94 -18.41 -19.99 5.91
N GLU A 95 -19.46 -20.54 6.52
CA GLU A 95 -19.51 -20.83 7.97
C GLU A 95 -18.61 -22.02 8.36
N THR A 96 -18.40 -22.97 7.44
CA THR A 96 -17.46 -24.08 7.67
C THR A 96 -16.02 -23.68 7.38
N GLU A 97 -15.78 -22.87 6.34
CA GLU A 97 -14.45 -22.37 5.99
C GLU A 97 -13.91 -21.38 7.03
N VAL A 98 -14.73 -20.46 7.56
CA VAL A 98 -14.28 -19.52 8.61
C VAL A 98 -13.87 -20.27 9.88
N GLN A 99 -14.49 -21.41 10.16
CA GLN A 99 -14.13 -22.28 11.27
C GLN A 99 -12.81 -23.02 11.06
N GLN A 100 -12.54 -23.50 9.85
CA GLN A 100 -11.27 -24.16 9.48
C GLN A 100 -10.11 -23.16 9.40
N LEU A 101 -10.33 -22.02 8.76
CA LEU A 101 -9.33 -20.95 8.59
C LEU A 101 -8.97 -20.31 9.94
N ALA A 102 -9.94 -20.04 10.82
CA ALA A 102 -9.67 -19.59 12.18
C ALA A 102 -8.88 -20.62 13.00
N LYS A 103 -9.10 -21.92 12.80
CA LYS A 103 -8.31 -22.99 13.43
C LYS A 103 -6.86 -22.97 12.95
N LYS A 104 -6.60 -22.82 11.65
CA LYS A 104 -5.25 -22.70 11.08
C LYS A 104 -4.52 -21.45 11.61
N ILE A 105 -5.21 -20.32 11.69
CA ILE A 105 -4.65 -19.06 12.22
C ILE A 105 -4.34 -19.18 13.72
N ARG A 106 -5.24 -19.78 14.52
CA ARG A 106 -4.97 -20.12 15.93
C ARG A 106 -3.74 -21.03 16.07
N GLU A 107 -3.59 -22.04 15.24
CA GLU A 107 -2.43 -22.95 15.25
C GLU A 107 -1.10 -22.27 14.90
N LYS A 108 -1.12 -21.09 14.27
CA LYS A 108 0.05 -20.20 14.17
C LYS A 108 0.26 -19.40 15.45
N PHE A 109 -0.77 -18.72 15.96
CA PHE A 109 -0.67 -17.89 17.16
C PHE A 109 -0.23 -18.68 18.40
N ASN A 110 -0.75 -19.89 18.61
CA ASN A 110 -0.44 -20.68 19.79
C ASN A 110 1.06 -21.04 19.86
N ARG A 111 1.76 -21.25 18.73
CA ARG A 111 3.23 -21.46 18.72
C ARG A 111 4.00 -20.29 19.32
N TYR A 112 3.56 -19.06 19.05
CA TYR A 112 4.19 -17.86 19.61
C TYR A 112 3.77 -17.62 21.06
N LEU A 113 2.52 -17.93 21.41
CA LEU A 113 2.03 -17.90 22.79
C LEU A 113 2.79 -18.90 23.68
N ASP A 114 3.07 -20.11 23.19
CA ASP A 114 3.87 -21.13 23.87
C ASP A 114 5.30 -20.64 24.12
N VAL A 115 5.92 -19.98 23.13
CA VAL A 115 7.26 -19.38 23.26
C VAL A 115 7.26 -18.23 24.28
N VAL A 116 6.27 -17.34 24.25
CA VAL A 116 6.11 -16.25 25.24
C VAL A 116 5.92 -16.83 26.65
N ASN A 117 5.08 -17.86 26.80
CA ASN A 117 4.82 -18.53 28.07
C ASN A 117 6.07 -19.22 28.62
N ARG A 118 6.84 -19.92 27.77
CA ARG A 118 8.13 -20.54 28.13
C ARG A 118 9.15 -19.48 28.56
N ASN A 119 9.23 -18.35 27.85
CA ASN A 119 10.12 -17.24 28.19
C ASN A 119 9.74 -16.61 29.54
N LYS A 120 8.44 -16.38 29.80
CA LYS A 120 7.91 -15.92 31.09
C LYS A 120 8.30 -16.85 32.23
N GLN A 121 8.01 -18.14 32.09
CA GLN A 121 8.31 -19.17 33.10
C GLN A 121 9.81 -19.21 33.45
N VAL A 122 10.69 -19.09 32.46
CA VAL A 122 12.14 -19.09 32.66
C VAL A 122 12.63 -17.83 33.39
N VAL A 123 12.08 -16.65 33.08
CA VAL A 123 12.39 -15.41 33.80
C VAL A 123 11.94 -15.50 35.25
N GLU A 124 10.70 -15.92 35.50
CA GLU A 124 10.10 -16.02 36.84
C GLU A 124 10.82 -17.08 37.70
N ALA A 125 11.17 -18.23 37.12
CA ALA A 125 11.94 -19.27 37.79
C ALA A 125 13.40 -18.83 38.06
N SER A 126 14.07 -18.16 37.12
CA SER A 126 15.45 -17.69 37.30
C SER A 126 15.54 -16.58 38.35
N TYR A 127 14.54 -15.69 38.42
CA TYR A 127 14.43 -14.68 39.48
C TYR A 127 14.19 -15.32 40.85
N THR A 128 13.28 -16.30 40.93
CA THR A 128 13.04 -17.09 42.15
C THR A 128 14.31 -17.79 42.63
N ALA A 129 15.04 -18.44 41.71
CA ALA A 129 16.31 -19.12 42.01
C ALA A 129 17.37 -18.14 42.55
N HIS A 130 17.48 -16.96 41.94
CA HIS A 130 18.41 -15.91 42.39
C HIS A 130 18.11 -15.41 43.82
N LEU A 131 16.84 -15.35 44.22
CA LEU A 131 16.47 -15.03 45.60
C LEU A 131 16.78 -16.17 46.59
N THR A 132 16.61 -17.44 46.19
CA THR A 132 16.93 -18.60 47.04
C THR A 132 18.43 -18.87 47.16
N SER A 133 19.21 -18.51 46.16
CA SER A 133 20.68 -18.57 46.16
C SER A 133 21.25 -17.28 45.56
N PRO A 134 21.43 -16.23 46.38
CA PRO A 134 22.03 -14.98 45.94
C PRO A 134 23.42 -15.21 45.34
N LEU A 135 23.74 -14.48 44.28
CA LEU A 135 25.09 -14.44 43.71
C LEU A 135 26.03 -13.68 44.66
N THR A 136 26.61 -14.39 45.63
CA THR A 136 27.49 -13.84 46.67
C THR A 136 28.86 -13.39 46.17
N ALA A 137 29.13 -13.49 44.87
CA ALA A 137 30.33 -13.01 44.22
C ALA A 137 30.01 -11.82 43.29
N ILE A 138 30.03 -10.61 43.85
CA ILE A 138 30.34 -9.41 43.04
C ILE A 138 31.84 -9.48 42.76
N GLN A 139 32.22 -10.11 41.65
CA GLN A 139 33.57 -9.96 41.12
C GLN A 139 33.71 -8.56 40.53
N ASP A 140 34.61 -7.78 41.10
CA ASP A 140 35.02 -6.49 40.54
C ASP A 140 35.49 -6.71 39.10
N CYS A 141 35.05 -5.88 38.14
CA CYS A 141 35.40 -6.09 36.72
C CYS A 141 36.92 -6.09 36.49
N CYS A 142 37.68 -5.40 37.33
CA CYS A 142 39.15 -5.38 37.34
C CYS A 142 39.80 -6.71 37.76
N THR A 143 39.04 -7.67 38.28
CA THR A 143 39.51 -9.01 38.71
C THR A 143 39.24 -10.12 37.69
N ILE A 144 38.54 -9.81 36.59
CA ILE A 144 38.20 -10.76 35.53
C ILE A 144 39.44 -10.97 34.62
N PRO A 145 39.98 -12.19 34.51
CA PRO A 145 41.12 -12.45 33.64
C PRO A 145 40.77 -12.21 32.16
N PRO A 146 41.71 -11.72 31.31
CA PRO A 146 41.45 -11.50 29.89
C PRO A 146 40.96 -12.73 29.12
N SER A 147 41.31 -13.94 29.57
CA SER A 147 40.82 -15.21 29.01
C SER A 147 39.33 -15.47 29.25
N MET A 148 38.69 -14.80 30.20
CA MET A 148 37.23 -14.83 30.36
C MET A 148 36.53 -13.76 29.48
N MET A 149 37.26 -12.76 28.97
CA MET A 149 36.67 -11.67 28.17
C MET A 149 36.43 -12.00 26.69
N GLU A 150 36.57 -13.26 26.26
CA GLU A 150 36.16 -13.70 24.92
C GLU A 150 34.63 -13.86 24.82
N TYR A 151 33.95 -12.74 24.57
CA TYR A 151 32.57 -12.65 24.05
C TYR A 151 31.44 -13.30 24.88
N GLN A 152 31.63 -13.58 26.18
CA GLN A 152 30.56 -14.11 27.05
C GLN A 152 30.33 -13.37 28.38
N THR A 153 31.32 -12.64 28.94
CA THR A 153 31.21 -12.13 30.32
C THR A 153 30.60 -10.73 30.49
N PHE A 154 29.28 -10.65 30.35
CA PHE A 154 28.44 -9.78 31.18
C PHE A 154 27.11 -10.52 31.45
N GLN A 155 27.22 -11.63 32.20
CA GLN A 155 26.13 -12.56 32.44
C GLN A 155 25.92 -12.78 33.95
N THR A 156 24.86 -12.16 34.49
CA THR A 156 24.16 -12.72 35.65
C THR A 156 23.53 -14.06 35.25
N ILE A 157 23.24 -14.95 36.21
CA ILE A 157 22.66 -16.28 35.94
C ILE A 157 21.38 -16.20 35.08
N LEU A 158 20.57 -15.14 35.29
CA LEU A 158 19.39 -14.80 34.50
C LEU A 158 19.67 -14.75 32.99
N ALA A 159 20.84 -14.25 32.57
CA ALA A 159 21.20 -14.15 31.16
C ALA A 159 21.57 -15.51 30.53
N PHE A 160 22.25 -16.40 31.27
CA PHE A 160 22.75 -17.67 30.72
C PHE A 160 21.60 -18.65 30.42
N SER A 161 20.75 -18.91 31.42
CA SER A 161 19.60 -19.82 31.28
C SER A 161 18.58 -19.31 30.25
N PHE A 162 18.35 -17.99 30.21
CA PHE A 162 17.43 -17.38 29.26
C PHE A 162 17.95 -17.48 27.82
N THR A 163 19.23 -17.15 27.57
CA THR A 163 19.81 -17.15 26.22
C THR A 163 19.75 -18.54 25.56
N LEU A 164 19.96 -19.62 26.31
CA LEU A 164 19.82 -20.99 25.80
C LEU A 164 18.38 -21.28 25.33
N VAL A 165 17.38 -20.87 26.12
CA VAL A 165 15.96 -21.05 25.78
C VAL A 165 15.57 -20.22 24.56
N LEU A 166 16.03 -18.97 24.44
CA LEU A 166 15.80 -18.15 23.26
C LEU A 166 16.39 -18.79 21.99
N ALA A 167 17.59 -19.37 22.10
CA ALA A 167 18.24 -20.08 20.99
C ALA A 167 17.45 -21.34 20.57
N ASP A 168 16.96 -22.13 21.53
CA ASP A 168 16.15 -23.32 21.23
C ASP A 168 14.78 -22.97 20.65
N ASN A 169 14.12 -21.93 21.16
CA ASN A 169 12.86 -21.44 20.61
C ASN A 169 12.99 -21.06 19.13
N LEU A 170 14.10 -20.41 18.74
CA LEU A 170 14.37 -20.01 17.36
C LEU A 170 14.65 -21.22 16.45
N LYS A 171 15.35 -22.26 16.95
CA LYS A 171 15.54 -23.54 16.23
C LYS A 171 14.19 -24.22 15.96
N SER A 172 13.28 -24.22 16.95
CA SER A 172 11.95 -24.84 16.83
C SER A 172 10.96 -24.02 15.99
N ASN A 173 11.12 -22.69 15.92
CA ASN A 173 10.19 -21.77 15.28
C ASN A 173 10.93 -20.75 14.38
N PRO A 174 11.32 -21.13 13.14
CA PRO A 174 12.04 -20.22 12.22
C PRO A 174 11.22 -19.01 11.74
N GLY A 175 9.92 -18.93 12.09
CA GLY A 175 9.06 -17.76 11.87
C GLY A 175 9.12 -16.71 12.97
N ILE A 176 9.98 -16.85 13.98
CA ILE A 176 10.30 -15.81 14.98
C ILE A 176 11.28 -14.80 14.36
N LYS A 177 11.08 -13.49 14.60
CA LYS A 177 12.06 -12.46 14.23
C LYS A 177 12.95 -12.07 15.41
N TRP A 178 12.34 -11.56 16.48
CA TRP A 178 13.02 -11.16 17.71
C TRP A 178 12.36 -11.82 18.93
N GLN A 179 13.14 -12.12 19.96
CA GLN A 179 12.64 -12.46 21.29
C GLN A 179 13.35 -11.59 22.31
N TYR A 180 12.64 -11.09 23.32
CA TYR A 180 13.24 -10.22 24.32
C TYR A 180 12.59 -10.32 25.71
N PHE A 181 13.36 -9.87 26.69
CA PHE A 181 12.89 -9.49 28.02
C PHE A 181 13.28 -8.02 28.27
N SER A 182 12.30 -7.22 28.70
CA SER A 182 12.48 -5.85 29.15
C SER A 182 12.17 -5.80 30.63
N SER A 183 13.17 -5.62 31.48
CA SER A 183 13.00 -5.53 32.93
C SER A 183 12.43 -4.17 33.34
N GLU A 184 11.75 -4.11 34.49
CA GLU A 184 11.16 -2.85 34.99
C GLU A 184 12.23 -1.90 35.57
N GLU A 185 13.43 -2.40 35.90
CA GLU A 185 14.63 -1.58 36.18
C GLU A 185 15.15 -0.87 34.92
N GLY A 186 14.89 -1.43 33.74
CA GLY A 186 15.26 -0.86 32.43
C GLY A 186 16.30 -1.68 31.65
N ILE A 187 16.59 -2.92 32.06
CA ILE A 187 17.50 -3.81 31.33
C ILE A 187 16.73 -4.44 30.17
N PHE A 188 17.21 -4.25 28.93
CA PHE A 188 16.65 -4.90 27.75
C PHE A 188 17.60 -5.97 27.20
N THR A 189 17.13 -7.21 27.12
CA THR A 189 17.84 -8.36 26.55
C THR A 189 17.09 -8.85 25.32
N VAL A 190 17.75 -8.94 24.17
CA VAL A 190 17.15 -9.36 22.89
C VAL A 190 17.99 -10.40 22.17
N PHE A 191 17.30 -11.33 21.50
CA PHE A 191 17.88 -12.42 20.71
C PHE A 191 17.20 -12.52 19.33
N PRO A 192 17.95 -12.80 18.25
CA PRO A 192 19.41 -12.90 18.21
C PRO A 192 20.12 -11.55 18.43
N ALA A 193 21.34 -11.62 18.97
CA ALA A 193 22.18 -10.45 19.19
C ALA A 193 22.58 -9.79 17.86
N HIS A 194 22.50 -8.47 17.79
CA HIS A 194 22.74 -7.67 16.58
C HIS A 194 23.31 -6.30 16.95
N LYS A 195 23.87 -5.58 15.96
CA LYS A 195 24.41 -4.24 16.18
C LYS A 195 23.29 -3.20 16.23
N PHE A 196 22.88 -2.82 17.43
CA PHE A 196 21.89 -1.76 17.63
C PHE A 196 22.41 -0.39 17.17
N HIS A 197 21.55 0.43 16.55
CA HIS A 197 21.88 1.80 16.11
C HIS A 197 21.40 2.82 17.13
N CYS A 198 22.23 3.10 18.14
CA CYS A 198 21.94 4.12 19.17
C CYS A 198 21.93 5.54 18.55
N LYS A 199 20.75 6.03 18.15
CA LYS A 199 20.50 7.43 17.80
C LYS A 199 19.50 8.03 18.78
N GLY A 200 20.01 8.52 19.91
CA GLY A 200 19.23 9.06 21.01
C GLY A 200 19.11 8.10 22.19
N THR A 201 18.31 8.49 23.18
CA THR A 201 17.78 7.62 24.23
C THR A 201 16.83 6.56 23.63
N PHE A 202 16.68 5.43 24.32
CA PHE A 202 15.84 4.33 23.85
C PHE A 202 15.16 3.61 25.03
N GLU A 203 14.16 4.26 25.62
CA GLU A 203 13.41 3.72 26.75
C GLU A 203 12.32 2.72 26.32
N HIS A 204 12.60 1.43 26.48
CA HIS A 204 11.66 0.35 26.17
C HIS A 204 10.34 0.41 26.95
N ARG A 205 10.38 0.80 28.23
CA ARG A 205 9.20 0.88 29.12
C ARG A 205 8.19 1.92 28.64
N SER A 206 8.65 2.94 27.91
CA SER A 206 7.80 3.96 27.30
C SER A 206 7.08 3.51 26.02
N ARG A 207 7.39 2.34 25.45
CA ARG A 207 6.83 1.90 24.15
C ARG A 207 5.43 1.27 24.33
N PRO A 208 4.46 1.50 23.41
CA PRO A 208 3.11 0.94 23.51
C PRO A 208 3.02 -0.58 23.69
N VAL A 209 3.99 -1.34 23.18
CA VAL A 209 4.09 -2.81 23.35
C VAL A 209 4.36 -3.21 24.81
N TYR A 210 5.11 -2.39 25.56
CA TYR A 210 5.34 -2.58 26.99
C TYR A 210 4.13 -2.07 27.81
N VAL A 211 3.64 -0.87 27.48
CA VAL A 211 2.49 -0.25 28.16
C VAL A 211 1.24 -1.13 28.07
N SER A 212 0.93 -1.68 26.89
CA SER A 212 -0.21 -2.60 26.70
C SER A 212 -0.02 -3.96 27.37
N ALA A 213 1.22 -4.45 27.55
CA ALA A 213 1.48 -5.69 28.28
C ALA A 213 1.27 -5.53 29.80
N VAL A 214 1.66 -4.38 30.37
CA VAL A 214 1.51 -4.09 31.82
C VAL A 214 0.12 -3.53 32.17
N ARG A 215 -0.52 -2.83 31.22
CA ARG A 215 -1.84 -2.20 31.34
C ARG A 215 -2.65 -2.41 30.04
N PRO A 216 -3.16 -3.63 29.76
CA PRO A 216 -3.95 -3.97 28.56
C PRO A 216 -5.36 -3.35 28.52
N GLN A 217 -5.65 -2.38 29.39
CA GLN A 217 -6.95 -1.72 29.51
C GLN A 217 -6.93 -0.42 28.71
N SER A 218 -8.02 -0.12 28.00
CA SER A 218 -8.17 1.13 27.25
C SER A 218 -8.15 2.33 28.20
N LYS A 219 -7.26 3.27 27.92
CA LYS A 219 -7.03 4.51 28.69
C LYS A 219 -7.72 5.67 27.99
N HIS A 220 -8.30 6.57 28.77
CA HIS A 220 -8.89 7.83 28.34
C HIS A 220 -8.07 8.97 28.94
N ILE A 221 -7.22 9.60 28.12
CA ILE A 221 -6.22 10.58 28.56
C ILE A 221 -6.60 11.98 28.08
N VAL A 222 -6.51 12.98 28.97
CA VAL A 222 -6.44 14.39 28.58
C VAL A 222 -5.10 14.95 29.03
N VAL A 223 -4.26 15.35 28.07
CA VAL A 223 -3.03 16.10 28.34
C VAL A 223 -3.37 17.58 28.33
N ILE A 224 -3.03 18.28 29.42
CA ILE A 224 -3.25 19.71 29.62
C ILE A 224 -1.89 20.39 29.70
N ILE A 225 -1.64 21.36 28.81
CA ILE A 225 -0.40 22.13 28.75
C ILE A 225 -0.71 23.59 29.13
N ASP A 226 -0.13 24.04 30.24
CA ASP A 226 -0.06 25.45 30.61
C ASP A 226 0.93 26.20 29.69
N HIS A 227 0.50 27.33 29.14
CA HIS A 227 1.35 28.21 28.33
C HIS A 227 1.10 29.71 28.61
N GLY A 228 0.50 30.04 29.76
CA GLY A 228 0.31 31.43 30.17
C GLY A 228 1.61 32.09 30.67
N ALA A 229 1.50 33.34 31.10
CA ALA A 229 2.63 34.23 31.41
C ALA A 229 3.57 33.75 32.54
N SER A 230 3.16 32.72 33.29
CA SER A 230 3.94 32.05 34.34
C SER A 230 4.79 30.86 33.86
N VAL A 231 4.86 30.61 32.55
CA VAL A 231 5.63 29.52 31.94
C VAL A 231 6.70 30.13 31.01
N THR A 232 7.97 29.90 31.31
CA THR A 232 9.08 30.32 30.43
C THR A 232 9.14 29.42 29.19
N GLU A 233 9.72 29.92 28.08
CA GLU A 233 9.88 29.12 26.85
C GLU A 233 10.68 27.81 27.09
N THR A 234 11.59 27.79 28.07
CA THR A 234 12.28 26.58 28.55
C THR A 234 11.34 25.58 29.22
N GLN A 235 10.44 26.04 30.10
CA GLN A 235 9.41 25.20 30.74
C GLN A 235 8.39 24.71 29.70
N LEU A 236 8.00 25.57 28.75
CA LEU A 236 7.09 25.20 27.67
C LEU A 236 7.72 24.16 26.74
N GLN A 237 9.01 24.26 26.40
CA GLN A 237 9.70 23.25 25.61
C GLN A 237 9.71 21.89 26.32
N ILE A 238 10.04 21.85 27.62
CA ILE A 238 9.93 20.63 28.44
C ILE A 238 8.50 20.07 28.41
N ALA A 239 7.47 20.93 28.46
CA ALA A 239 6.07 20.51 28.36
C ALA A 239 5.69 19.98 26.97
N ARG A 240 6.19 20.57 25.88
CA ARG A 240 6.03 20.04 24.51
C ARG A 240 6.62 18.64 24.41
N ASP A 241 7.86 18.46 24.83
CA ASP A 241 8.58 17.18 24.72
C ASP A 241 7.96 16.10 25.61
N ALA A 242 7.57 16.44 26.84
CA ALA A 242 6.82 15.55 27.73
C ALA A 242 5.46 15.12 27.11
N ALA A 243 4.73 16.05 26.48
CA ALA A 243 3.46 15.74 25.82
C ALA A 243 3.63 14.86 24.57
N LEU A 244 4.72 15.04 23.81
CA LEU A 244 5.07 14.15 22.69
C LEU A 244 5.40 12.73 23.17
N ILE A 245 6.11 12.58 24.29
CA ILE A 245 6.41 11.27 24.88
C ILE A 245 5.12 10.55 25.29
N ILE A 246 4.22 11.20 26.03
CA ILE A 246 2.91 10.64 26.41
C ILE A 246 2.13 10.16 25.18
N LEU A 247 2.09 10.99 24.13
CA LEU A 247 1.38 10.72 22.88
C LEU A 247 1.95 9.53 22.10
N ASN A 248 3.25 9.27 22.24
CA ASN A 248 3.94 8.13 21.63
C ASN A 248 3.89 6.85 22.48
N SER A 249 3.64 6.95 23.79
CA SER A 249 3.59 5.81 24.71
C SER A 249 2.28 5.01 24.68
N ILE A 250 1.22 5.55 24.08
CA ILE A 250 -0.10 4.89 23.97
C ILE A 250 -0.32 4.21 22.62
N ASP A 251 -1.12 3.15 22.63
CA ASP A 251 -1.56 2.40 21.44
C ASP A 251 -2.86 2.98 20.85
N GLU A 252 -3.35 2.34 19.79
CA GLU A 252 -4.60 2.69 19.09
C GLU A 252 -5.87 2.30 19.87
N HIS A 253 -5.76 1.45 20.90
CA HIS A 253 -6.86 1.04 21.77
C HIS A 253 -7.19 2.08 22.84
N ASP A 254 -6.28 3.05 23.04
CA ASP A 254 -6.43 4.22 23.90
C ASP A 254 -7.05 5.43 23.17
N LYS A 255 -7.59 6.37 23.94
CA LYS A 255 -8.08 7.67 23.44
C LYS A 255 -7.41 8.82 24.16
N ILE A 256 -7.10 9.86 23.41
CA ILE A 256 -6.39 11.05 23.89
C ILE A 256 -7.06 12.34 23.40
N SER A 257 -6.90 13.42 24.17
CA SER A 257 -7.03 14.80 23.71
C SER A 257 -5.92 15.66 24.31
N VAL A 258 -5.53 16.72 23.59
CA VAL A 258 -4.53 17.70 24.04
C VAL A 258 -5.19 19.08 24.12
N LEU A 259 -5.12 19.67 25.31
CA LEU A 259 -5.63 20.99 25.64
C LEU A 259 -4.46 21.93 25.99
N THR A 260 -4.60 23.20 25.64
CA THR A 260 -3.67 24.26 26.05
C THR A 260 -4.42 25.35 26.79
N ILE A 261 -3.84 25.88 27.87
CA ILE A 261 -4.46 26.91 28.72
C ILE A 261 -3.58 28.16 28.78
N ALA A 262 -4.20 29.31 28.52
CA ALA A 262 -3.77 30.63 29.00
C ALA A 262 -5.02 31.38 29.52
N ASP A 263 -5.37 32.53 28.93
CA ASP A 263 -6.68 33.18 29.09
C ASP A 263 -7.86 32.26 28.70
N THR A 264 -7.62 31.42 27.70
CA THR A 264 -8.59 30.61 26.99
C THR A 264 -8.10 29.16 26.91
N VAL A 265 -9.05 28.21 26.90
CA VAL A 265 -8.74 26.80 26.63
C VAL A 265 -8.86 26.52 25.15
N ARG A 266 -7.78 26.04 24.54
CA ARG A 266 -7.73 25.65 23.12
C ARG A 266 -7.50 24.15 23.02
N SER A 267 -8.08 23.51 22.01
CA SER A 267 -7.97 22.06 21.76
C SER A 267 -7.46 21.81 20.35
N CYS A 268 -6.74 20.70 20.14
CA CYS A 268 -6.34 20.27 18.80
C CYS A 268 -7.58 20.14 17.87
N SER A 269 -7.70 21.00 16.86
CA SER A 269 -8.86 21.05 15.97
C SER A 269 -8.76 20.01 14.83
N LEU A 270 -8.78 18.73 15.20
CA LEU A 270 -8.71 17.60 14.27
C LEU A 270 -9.89 17.56 13.28
N ASP A 271 -11.09 17.78 13.82
CA ASP A 271 -12.40 17.82 13.17
C ASP A 271 -13.41 18.46 14.15
N GLN A 272 -14.63 18.78 13.70
CA GLN A 272 -15.69 19.33 14.56
C GLN A 272 -16.08 18.36 15.69
N CYS A 273 -16.05 17.04 15.46
CA CYS A 273 -16.38 16.03 16.47
C CYS A 273 -15.41 16.04 17.66
N TYR A 274 -14.10 16.09 17.42
CA TYR A 274 -13.06 15.98 18.46
C TYR A 274 -12.87 17.26 19.30
N LYS A 275 -13.67 18.31 19.05
CA LYS A 275 -13.83 19.45 19.98
C LYS A 275 -14.70 19.09 21.20
N SER A 276 -15.42 17.97 21.14
CA SER A 276 -16.40 17.53 22.15
C SER A 276 -16.16 16.13 22.71
N PHE A 277 -15.31 15.32 22.08
CA PHE A 277 -14.98 13.93 22.47
C PHE A 277 -13.47 13.68 22.36
N LEU A 278 -12.95 12.68 23.08
CA LEU A 278 -11.57 12.21 22.88
C LEU A 278 -11.41 11.54 21.52
N SER A 279 -10.27 11.79 20.86
CA SER A 279 -9.88 11.09 19.64
C SER A 279 -9.17 9.76 19.93
N PRO A 280 -9.50 8.65 19.22
CA PRO A 280 -8.67 7.45 19.25
C PRO A 280 -7.24 7.77 18.80
N ALA A 281 -6.24 7.21 19.49
CA ALA A 281 -4.84 7.57 19.31
C ALA A 281 -4.19 6.91 18.07
N THR A 282 -4.86 6.99 16.92
CA THR A 282 -4.34 6.50 15.63
C THR A 282 -3.09 7.26 15.19
N SER A 283 -2.32 6.68 14.27
CA SER A 283 -1.12 7.31 13.70
C SER A 283 -1.40 8.68 13.05
N GLU A 284 -2.62 8.90 12.54
CA GLU A 284 -3.03 10.22 12.01
C GLU A 284 -3.37 11.21 13.12
N THR A 285 -4.15 10.78 14.13
CA THR A 285 -4.43 11.58 15.34
C THR A 285 -3.13 12.02 16.00
N LYS A 286 -2.22 11.07 16.25
CA LYS A 286 -0.88 11.30 16.81
C LYS A 286 -0.12 12.34 15.98
N ARG A 287 0.01 12.15 14.65
CA ARG A 287 0.69 13.10 13.76
C ARG A 287 0.10 14.52 13.81
N LYS A 288 -1.23 14.65 13.78
CA LYS A 288 -1.91 15.96 13.88
C LYS A 288 -1.71 16.62 15.25
N MET A 289 -1.73 15.83 16.33
CA MET A 289 -1.46 16.29 17.69
C MET A 289 0.00 16.71 17.90
N SER A 290 0.98 15.99 17.37
CA SER A 290 2.40 16.42 17.42
C SER A 290 2.61 17.76 16.72
N ILE A 291 1.95 17.99 15.58
CA ILE A 291 1.98 19.29 14.89
C ILE A 291 1.31 20.38 15.74
N PHE A 292 0.22 20.07 16.44
CA PHE A 292 -0.42 21.02 17.37
C PHE A 292 0.49 21.37 18.55
N ILE A 293 1.10 20.37 19.21
CA ILE A 293 2.04 20.54 20.33
C ILE A 293 3.24 21.39 19.95
N ASN A 294 3.86 21.09 18.80
CA ASN A 294 5.05 21.82 18.32
C ASN A 294 4.78 23.29 17.94
N ASN A 295 3.51 23.67 17.75
CA ASN A 295 3.09 25.02 17.40
C ASN A 295 2.60 25.84 18.62
N ILE A 296 2.58 25.28 19.83
CA ILE A 296 2.23 26.03 21.05
C ILE A 296 3.31 27.08 21.34
N LYS A 297 2.91 28.29 21.73
CA LYS A 297 3.79 29.38 22.16
C LYS A 297 3.33 29.93 23.51
N VAL A 298 4.25 30.52 24.28
CA VAL A 298 3.92 31.27 25.49
C VAL A 298 2.94 32.39 25.15
N SER A 299 2.03 32.68 26.08
CA SER A 299 1.03 33.75 26.02
C SER A 299 1.26 34.73 27.17
N ASP A 300 1.12 36.03 26.90
CA ASP A 300 1.27 37.10 27.91
C ASP A 300 0.11 37.17 28.92
N SER A 301 -0.88 36.26 28.81
CA SER A 301 -2.06 36.21 29.67
C SER A 301 -1.94 35.19 30.82
N SER A 302 -2.67 35.42 31.92
CA SER A 302 -2.72 34.51 33.07
C SER A 302 -3.50 33.22 32.78
N THR A 303 -2.99 32.10 33.27
CA THR A 303 -3.54 30.74 33.06
C THR A 303 -4.83 30.51 33.85
N GLN A 304 -5.97 30.30 33.18
CA GLN A 304 -7.23 29.94 33.83
C GLN A 304 -7.31 28.44 34.17
N HIS A 305 -6.61 28.03 35.23
CA HIS A 305 -6.56 26.65 35.76
C HIS A 305 -7.92 25.93 35.76
N ALA A 306 -8.93 26.54 36.39
CA ALA A 306 -10.25 25.95 36.57
C ALA A 306 -10.99 25.65 35.25
N LEU A 307 -10.92 26.55 34.27
CA LEU A 307 -11.57 26.39 32.96
C LEU A 307 -10.97 25.21 32.18
N GLY A 308 -9.65 25.00 32.30
CA GLY A 308 -8.94 23.87 31.73
C GLY A 308 -9.42 22.52 32.25
N PHE A 309 -9.50 22.37 33.58
CA PHE A 309 -10.04 21.16 34.18
C PHE A 309 -11.51 20.94 33.81
N GLN A 310 -12.34 21.99 33.81
CA GLN A 310 -13.74 21.88 33.37
C GLN A 310 -13.85 21.30 31.96
N LYS A 311 -13.06 21.82 31.01
CA LYS A 311 -13.06 21.32 29.63
C LYS A 311 -12.52 19.88 29.52
N ALA A 312 -11.51 19.52 30.31
CA ALA A 312 -10.97 18.16 30.35
C ALA A 312 -12.01 17.13 30.83
N PHE A 313 -12.69 17.41 31.94
CA PHE A 313 -13.76 16.54 32.45
C PHE A 313 -14.95 16.44 31.49
N GLN A 314 -15.34 17.53 30.81
CA GLN A 314 -16.36 17.50 29.76
C GLN A 314 -15.99 16.52 28.63
N LEU A 315 -14.74 16.51 28.17
CA LEU A 315 -14.28 15.56 27.13
C LEU A 315 -14.34 14.10 27.60
N LEU A 316 -13.94 13.83 28.86
CA LEU A 316 -14.06 12.50 29.46
C LEU A 316 -15.53 12.05 29.52
N ARG A 317 -16.40 12.88 30.11
CA ARG A 317 -17.83 12.59 30.34
C ARG A 317 -18.63 12.41 29.05
N ASN A 318 -18.37 13.24 28.04
CA ASN A 318 -18.99 13.08 26.73
C ASN A 318 -18.56 11.76 26.07
N THR A 319 -17.29 11.37 26.22
CA THR A 319 -16.75 10.14 25.63
C THR A 319 -17.29 8.89 26.32
N SER A 320 -17.39 8.87 27.65
CA SER A 320 -17.96 7.73 28.40
C SER A 320 -19.45 7.52 28.12
N ASN A 321 -20.22 8.60 28.00
CA ASN A 321 -21.66 8.52 27.73
C ASN A 321 -21.97 7.92 26.35
N VAL A 322 -21.12 8.18 25.35
CA VAL A 322 -21.31 7.67 23.98
C VAL A 322 -20.88 6.21 23.83
N THR A 323 -19.78 5.78 24.47
CA THR A 323 -19.24 4.43 24.24
C THR A 323 -20.09 3.30 24.84
N ARG A 324 -20.88 3.57 25.88
CA ARG A 324 -21.61 2.55 26.68
C ARG A 324 -20.71 1.36 27.12
N GLN A 325 -19.41 1.58 27.25
CA GLN A 325 -18.42 0.53 27.47
C GLN A 325 -18.29 0.12 28.95
N PRO A 326 -17.77 -1.09 29.24
CA PRO A 326 -17.73 -1.63 30.60
C PRO A 326 -16.81 -0.84 31.54
N THR A 327 -17.00 -1.08 32.84
CA THR A 327 -16.45 -0.37 34.01
C THR A 327 -14.92 -0.45 34.22
N ASN A 328 -14.15 -0.71 33.17
CA ASN A 328 -12.76 -1.16 33.24
C ASN A 328 -11.80 -0.35 32.35
N THR A 329 -12.17 0.90 32.02
CA THR A 329 -11.33 1.88 31.32
C THR A 329 -10.72 2.87 32.31
N ASP A 330 -9.41 3.09 32.27
CA ASP A 330 -8.75 4.03 33.17
C ASP A 330 -8.82 5.46 32.62
N MET A 331 -9.21 6.43 33.46
CA MET A 331 -9.34 7.85 33.09
C MET A 331 -8.27 8.70 33.77
N VAL A 332 -7.47 9.42 32.98
CA VAL A 332 -6.31 10.19 33.45
C VAL A 332 -6.33 11.59 32.87
N ILE A 333 -6.17 12.59 33.75
CA ILE A 333 -5.79 13.95 33.35
C ILE A 333 -4.30 14.11 33.69
N ILE A 334 -3.49 14.49 32.70
CA ILE A 334 -2.07 14.78 32.88
C ILE A 334 -1.89 16.29 32.72
N TYR A 335 -1.44 16.98 33.77
CA TYR A 335 -1.31 18.43 33.78
C TYR A 335 0.15 18.87 33.88
N LEU A 336 0.62 19.60 32.86
CA LEU A 336 1.95 20.20 32.76
C LEU A 336 1.84 21.71 33.05
N SER A 337 2.37 22.17 34.19
CA SER A 337 2.29 23.58 34.63
C SER A 337 3.39 23.93 35.63
N SER A 338 3.72 25.22 35.76
CA SER A 338 4.55 25.73 36.85
C SER A 338 3.80 25.87 38.20
N GLY A 339 2.48 25.65 38.23
CA GLY A 339 1.66 25.68 39.45
C GLY A 339 1.38 27.08 40.00
N VAL A 340 1.81 28.12 39.27
CA VAL A 340 1.63 29.52 39.64
C VAL A 340 0.16 29.93 39.46
N THR A 341 -0.36 30.62 40.47
CA THR A 341 -1.69 31.28 40.46
C THR A 341 -1.48 32.78 40.68
N SER A 342 -2.46 33.57 40.27
CA SER A 342 -2.42 35.04 40.29
C SER A 342 -2.02 35.61 41.66
N ARG A 343 -1.06 36.55 41.69
CA ARG A 343 -0.39 36.98 42.94
C ARG A 343 -1.37 37.50 43.99
N ASP A 344 -2.37 38.26 43.57
CA ASP A 344 -3.31 38.95 44.47
C ASP A 344 -4.59 38.15 44.76
N SER A 345 -4.83 37.01 44.08
CA SER A 345 -6.04 36.19 44.28
C SER A 345 -5.82 34.67 44.34
N SER A 346 -4.56 34.24 44.51
CA SER A 346 -4.12 32.84 44.46
C SER A 346 -4.96 31.83 45.24
N GLU A 347 -5.37 32.10 46.49
CA GLU A 347 -6.18 31.15 47.27
C GLU A 347 -7.63 31.02 46.78
N HIS A 348 -8.20 32.08 46.18
CA HIS A 348 -9.50 31.99 45.53
C HIS A 348 -9.41 31.16 44.25
N GLU A 349 -8.35 31.34 43.47
CA GLU A 349 -8.10 30.60 42.22
C GLU A 349 -7.84 29.10 42.46
N LYS A 350 -7.04 28.76 43.48
CA LYS A 350 -6.84 27.36 43.92
C LYS A 350 -8.14 26.71 44.40
N ARG A 351 -8.93 27.43 45.22
CA ARG A 351 -10.25 26.97 45.67
C ARG A 351 -11.20 26.74 44.49
N ALA A 352 -11.28 27.68 43.55
CA ALA A 352 -12.13 27.55 42.36
C ALA A 352 -11.74 26.33 41.52
N THR A 353 -10.44 26.14 41.28
CA THR A 353 -9.90 24.99 40.54
C THR A 353 -10.25 23.67 41.21
N LEU A 354 -10.00 23.53 42.52
CA LEU A 354 -10.32 22.32 43.28
C LEU A 354 -11.84 22.09 43.42
N SER A 355 -12.65 23.16 43.45
CA SER A 355 -14.11 23.06 43.43
C SER A 355 -14.62 22.51 42.09
N VAL A 356 -14.07 22.96 40.96
CA VAL A 356 -14.40 22.40 39.64
C VAL A 356 -13.96 20.95 39.53
N VAL A 357 -12.73 20.62 39.94
CA VAL A 357 -12.22 19.24 39.94
C VAL A 357 -13.10 18.31 40.76
N LYS A 358 -13.49 18.70 41.98
CA LYS A 358 -14.33 17.89 42.87
C LYS A 358 -15.74 17.70 42.31
N GLU A 359 -16.34 18.74 41.72
CA GLU A 359 -17.69 18.68 41.19
C GLU A 359 -17.78 17.91 39.85
N GLU A 360 -16.81 18.08 38.96
CA GLU A 360 -16.81 17.36 37.68
C GLU A 360 -16.36 15.89 37.84
N ASN A 361 -15.40 15.57 38.72
CA ASN A 361 -15.03 14.16 38.99
C ASN A 361 -16.18 13.40 39.70
N ARG A 362 -17.02 14.10 40.48
CA ARG A 362 -18.25 13.53 41.07
C ARG A 362 -19.21 12.99 40.00
N HIS A 363 -19.30 13.65 38.84
CA HIS A 363 -20.09 13.15 37.69
C HIS A 363 -19.49 11.91 37.01
N LEU A 364 -18.25 11.54 37.35
CA LEU A 364 -17.55 10.34 36.89
C LEU A 364 -17.25 9.39 38.07
N ASN A 365 -18.09 9.39 39.10
CA ASN A 365 -17.98 8.54 40.29
C ASN A 365 -16.61 8.61 40.99
N ASN A 366 -15.96 9.78 40.97
CA ASN A 366 -14.63 10.05 41.52
C ASN A 366 -13.48 9.19 40.93
N SER A 367 -13.70 8.58 39.75
CA SER A 367 -12.80 7.60 39.13
C SER A 367 -11.63 8.19 38.31
N VAL A 368 -11.63 9.50 38.04
CA VAL A 368 -10.54 10.14 37.27
C VAL A 368 -9.33 10.40 38.17
N MET A 369 -8.16 9.98 37.70
CA MET A 369 -6.85 10.25 38.27
C MET A 369 -6.26 11.55 37.69
N ILE A 370 -5.57 12.35 38.51
CA ILE A 370 -4.86 13.55 38.07
C ILE A 370 -3.37 13.39 38.35
N LEU A 371 -2.54 13.41 37.31
CA LEU A 371 -1.08 13.42 37.41
C LEU A 371 -0.57 14.83 37.11
N THR A 372 0.19 15.43 38.02
CA THR A 372 0.72 16.79 37.85
C THR A 372 2.24 16.77 37.65
N TYR A 373 2.70 17.31 36.53
CA TYR A 373 4.11 17.47 36.19
C TYR A 373 4.49 18.94 36.37
N ALA A 374 5.15 19.24 37.49
CA ALA A 374 5.57 20.58 37.88
C ALA A 374 6.78 21.02 37.04
N LEU A 375 6.58 22.00 36.16
CA LEU A 375 7.61 22.55 35.28
C LEU A 375 8.48 23.53 36.07
N MET A 376 9.79 23.26 36.19
CA MET A 376 10.70 24.09 36.99
C MET A 376 11.98 24.45 36.21
N ASN A 377 12.43 25.69 36.36
CA ASN A 377 13.78 26.11 35.98
C ASN A 377 14.76 25.75 37.11
N GLU A 378 16.04 25.59 36.76
CA GLU A 378 17.08 25.15 37.70
C GLU A 378 17.27 26.14 38.87
N GLY A 379 17.55 25.60 40.07
CA GLY A 379 17.80 26.39 41.28
C GLY A 379 16.56 27.04 41.94
N VAL A 380 15.38 27.03 41.30
CA VAL A 380 14.16 27.67 41.83
C VAL A 380 13.33 26.69 42.66
N THR A 381 12.96 27.07 43.90
CA THR A 381 12.19 26.23 44.84
C THR A 381 10.82 26.82 45.18
N GLY A 382 9.89 26.73 44.22
CA GLY A 382 8.47 27.13 44.37
C GLY A 382 7.67 26.25 45.33
N LEU A 383 7.94 26.33 46.64
CA LEU A 383 7.37 25.46 47.65
C LEU A 383 5.83 25.56 47.79
N LYS A 384 5.23 26.71 47.47
CA LYS A 384 3.76 26.90 47.56
C LYS A 384 3.05 26.35 46.33
N GLU A 385 3.69 26.48 45.18
CA GLU A 385 3.23 26.07 43.86
C GLU A 385 3.30 24.54 43.74
N LEU A 386 4.41 23.94 44.18
CA LEU A 386 4.57 22.50 44.36
C LEU A 386 3.58 21.91 45.37
N ALA A 387 3.30 22.62 46.48
CA ALA A 387 2.28 22.17 47.43
C ALA A 387 0.90 22.09 46.75
N PHE A 388 0.49 23.14 46.03
CA PHE A 388 -0.78 23.18 45.29
C PHE A 388 -0.87 22.07 44.23
N LEU A 389 0.16 21.87 43.40
CA LEU A 389 0.15 20.81 42.39
C LEU A 389 0.05 19.41 43.01
N ARG A 390 0.71 19.15 44.15
CA ARG A 390 0.54 17.91 44.90
C ARG A 390 -0.87 17.76 45.47
N ASP A 391 -1.40 18.80 46.13
CA ASP A 391 -2.77 18.76 46.66
C ASP A 391 -3.82 18.55 45.55
N LEU A 392 -3.55 19.05 44.33
CA LEU A 392 -4.36 18.86 43.13
C LEU A 392 -4.32 17.42 42.61
N ALA A 393 -3.14 16.79 42.53
CA ALA A 393 -2.99 15.37 42.19
C ALA A 393 -3.63 14.42 43.22
N GLU A 394 -3.50 14.75 44.51
CA GLU A 394 -4.17 14.05 45.62
C GLU A 394 -5.67 14.37 45.74
N GLN A 395 -6.17 15.35 44.98
CA GLN A 395 -7.55 15.86 45.01
C GLN A 395 -8.00 16.34 46.41
N ASN A 396 -7.05 16.90 47.18
CA ASN A 396 -7.19 17.37 48.58
C ASN A 396 -7.96 18.70 48.70
N SER A 397 -9.19 18.67 48.20
CA SER A 397 -10.16 19.78 48.17
C SER A 397 -10.50 20.34 49.57
N LEU A 398 -10.53 19.48 50.60
CA LEU A 398 -10.80 19.87 52.00
C LEU A 398 -9.85 20.95 52.52
N LYS A 399 -8.55 20.86 52.20
CA LYS A 399 -7.51 21.80 52.63
C LYS A 399 -7.81 23.26 52.24
N TYR A 400 -8.53 23.46 51.13
CA TYR A 400 -8.85 24.77 50.59
C TYR A 400 -10.26 25.26 50.98
N GLY A 401 -10.96 24.52 51.85
CA GLY A 401 -12.32 24.84 52.31
C GLY A 401 -13.42 24.40 51.35
N VAL A 402 -13.15 23.48 50.42
CA VAL A 402 -14.18 22.85 49.58
C VAL A 402 -14.73 21.62 50.31
N PRO A 403 -16.02 21.59 50.70
CA PRO A 403 -16.56 20.52 51.55
C PRO A 403 -16.79 19.23 50.76
N ASP A 404 -16.35 18.10 51.29
CA ASP A 404 -16.69 16.80 50.71
C ASP A 404 -18.15 16.42 51.04
N ARG A 405 -18.93 16.14 49.99
CA ARG A 405 -20.31 15.64 50.07
C ARG A 405 -20.48 14.31 49.30
N SER A 406 -19.39 13.65 48.93
CA SER A 406 -19.39 12.42 48.15
C SER A 406 -19.07 11.21 49.03
N ALA A 407 -19.84 10.12 48.88
CA ALA A 407 -19.66 8.88 49.63
C ALA A 407 -18.60 7.93 49.01
N LEU A 408 -18.09 8.25 47.82
CA LEU A 408 -17.09 7.46 47.10
C LEU A 408 -15.69 8.09 47.27
N PRO A 409 -14.64 7.31 47.58
CA PRO A 409 -13.27 7.82 47.67
C PRO A 409 -12.76 8.30 46.31
N VAL A 410 -11.84 9.27 46.32
CA VAL A 410 -11.17 9.77 45.11
C VAL A 410 -9.96 8.92 44.73
N VAL A 411 -9.77 8.71 43.42
CA VAL A 411 -8.53 8.11 42.89
C VAL A 411 -7.41 9.14 42.94
N LYS A 412 -6.56 9.05 43.97
CA LYS A 412 -5.35 9.89 44.09
C LYS A 412 -4.37 9.59 42.97
N GLY A 413 -3.83 10.64 42.33
CA GLY A 413 -2.66 10.55 41.48
C GLY A 413 -1.39 10.98 42.22
N SER A 414 -0.37 11.39 41.47
CA SER A 414 0.95 11.79 41.97
C SER A 414 1.45 13.09 41.33
N MET A 415 2.40 13.74 41.99
CA MET A 415 3.14 14.88 41.44
C MET A 415 4.59 14.46 41.14
N MET A 416 5.09 14.86 39.98
CA MET A 416 6.50 14.77 39.60
C MET A 416 7.03 16.15 39.22
N VAL A 417 8.34 16.37 39.34
CA VAL A 417 9.02 17.62 38.94
C VAL A 417 9.77 17.38 37.64
N LEU A 418 9.66 18.31 36.68
CA LEU A 418 10.39 18.30 35.41
C LEU A 418 11.26 19.55 35.28
N ASN A 419 12.52 19.34 34.89
CA ASN A 419 13.53 20.36 34.60
C ASN A 419 14.40 19.92 33.41
N GLN A 420 15.40 20.73 33.02
CA GLN A 420 16.26 20.44 31.85
C GLN A 420 17.12 19.18 32.00
N LEU A 421 17.39 18.74 33.23
CA LEU A 421 18.17 17.52 33.54
C LEU A 421 17.29 16.27 33.68
N SER A 422 15.96 16.40 33.54
CA SER A 422 15.02 15.31 33.74
C SER A 422 14.98 14.39 32.52
N ASN A 423 15.26 13.10 32.70
CA ASN A 423 15.01 12.10 31.67
C ASN A 423 13.48 11.91 31.49
N LEU A 424 12.92 12.61 30.50
CA LEU A 424 11.49 12.66 30.24
C LEU A 424 10.93 11.29 29.79
N GLU A 425 11.72 10.46 29.10
CA GLU A 425 11.28 9.11 28.69
C GLU A 425 11.03 8.22 29.91
N THR A 426 11.92 8.26 30.91
CA THR A 426 11.75 7.47 32.15
C THR A 426 10.70 8.05 33.08
N THR A 427 10.58 9.37 33.18
CA THR A 427 9.74 10.06 34.18
C THR A 427 8.31 10.28 33.69
N VAL A 428 8.14 10.57 32.41
CA VAL A 428 6.82 10.86 31.80
C VAL A 428 6.32 9.68 30.98
N GLY A 429 7.19 9.00 30.23
CA GLY A 429 6.82 7.81 29.44
C GLY A 429 6.33 6.63 30.28
N ARG A 430 6.64 6.60 31.59
CA ARG A 430 6.15 5.62 32.56
C ARG A 430 4.90 6.06 33.35
N PHE A 431 4.14 7.07 32.90
CA PHE A 431 2.95 7.59 33.61
C PHE A 431 1.97 6.49 34.08
N TYR A 432 1.84 5.40 33.29
CA TYR A 432 0.95 4.26 33.54
C TYR A 432 1.26 3.47 34.83
N ILE A 433 2.45 3.60 35.43
CA ILE A 433 2.79 2.93 36.70
C ILE A 433 1.94 3.46 37.87
N ASN A 434 1.46 4.70 37.77
CA ASN A 434 0.58 5.31 38.78
C ASN A 434 -0.84 4.71 38.75
N LEU A 435 -1.25 4.06 37.65
CA LEU A 435 -2.58 3.49 37.51
C LEU A 435 -2.84 2.37 38.53
N PRO A 436 -4.08 2.24 39.06
CA PRO A 436 -4.41 1.30 40.13
C PRO A 436 -3.93 -0.12 39.82
N ASN A 437 -3.14 -0.71 40.71
CA ASN A 437 -2.38 -1.90 40.35
C ASN A 437 -3.25 -3.17 40.25
N ARG A 438 -3.73 -3.43 39.03
CA ARG A 438 -4.33 -4.70 38.62
C ARG A 438 -3.21 -5.59 38.06
N MET A 439 -2.98 -6.75 38.67
CA MET A 439 -2.12 -7.79 38.09
C MET A 439 -2.90 -8.50 37.00
N ILE A 440 -2.57 -8.25 35.74
CA ILE A 440 -3.27 -8.80 34.57
C ILE A 440 -2.29 -9.67 33.79
N ASP A 441 -2.18 -10.94 34.18
CA ASP A 441 -1.34 -11.93 33.49
C ASP A 441 -2.04 -12.50 32.25
N VAL A 442 -2.21 -11.65 31.24
CA VAL A 442 -2.82 -11.98 29.94
C VAL A 442 -1.82 -11.62 28.85
N ALA A 443 -1.78 -12.42 27.77
CA ALA A 443 -0.95 -12.09 26.61
C ALA A 443 -1.57 -10.93 25.81
N SER A 444 -0.78 -9.90 25.57
CA SER A 444 -1.12 -8.78 24.68
C SER A 444 -0.65 -9.10 23.25
N PHE A 445 -1.42 -8.65 22.27
CA PHE A 445 -1.08 -8.70 20.85
C PHE A 445 -1.08 -7.28 20.31
N SER A 446 0.06 -6.81 19.78
CA SER A 446 0.13 -5.47 19.20
C SER A 446 -0.69 -5.40 17.89
N LEU A 447 -1.02 -4.19 17.44
CA LEU A 447 -1.29 -4.00 16.01
C LEU A 447 0.03 -4.04 15.22
N PRO A 448 0.01 -4.25 13.90
CA PRO A 448 1.24 -4.41 13.11
C PRO A 448 2.02 -3.09 12.92
N TYR A 449 3.29 -3.05 13.31
CA TYR A 449 4.13 -1.85 13.23
C TYR A 449 5.43 -2.08 12.44
N ALA A 450 6.12 -0.99 12.09
CA ALA A 450 7.40 -1.04 11.39
C ALA A 450 8.52 -1.49 12.34
N ASP A 451 9.27 -2.54 11.97
CA ASP A 451 10.42 -2.96 12.77
C ASP A 451 11.50 -1.86 12.76
N GLN A 452 12.07 -1.60 13.94
CA GLN A 452 13.14 -0.62 14.17
C GLN A 452 14.53 -1.27 14.12
N MET A 453 14.59 -2.61 14.17
CA MET A 453 15.80 -3.42 14.39
C MET A 453 16.17 -4.28 13.18
N GLY A 454 15.26 -4.38 12.19
CA GLY A 454 15.48 -4.99 10.88
C GLY A 454 14.39 -4.57 9.89
N ASP A 455 14.50 -4.98 8.63
CA ASP A 455 13.60 -4.54 7.56
C ASP A 455 12.18 -5.16 7.66
N GLY A 456 11.14 -4.40 7.30
CA GLY A 456 9.74 -4.88 7.16
C GLY A 456 8.83 -4.70 8.38
N PHE A 457 7.63 -5.28 8.32
CA PHE A 457 6.57 -5.10 9.33
C PHE A 457 6.41 -6.31 10.25
N ILE A 458 6.13 -6.03 11.52
CA ILE A 458 6.05 -7.02 12.59
C ILE A 458 4.82 -6.80 13.48
N MET A 459 4.48 -7.83 14.24
CA MET A 459 3.52 -7.79 15.34
C MET A 459 4.13 -8.50 16.53
N THR A 460 3.96 -7.96 17.73
CA THR A 460 4.45 -8.56 18.98
C THR A 460 3.36 -9.37 19.66
N VAL A 461 3.73 -10.54 20.19
CA VAL A 461 3.02 -11.20 21.29
C VAL A 461 3.83 -10.94 22.56
N SER A 462 3.23 -10.32 23.58
CA SER A 462 3.92 -9.95 24.83
C SER A 462 3.14 -10.36 26.08
N ARG A 463 3.83 -10.59 27.20
CA ARG A 463 3.22 -10.97 28.49
C ARG A 463 4.05 -10.45 29.66
N PRO A 464 3.44 -9.93 30.74
CA PRO A 464 4.16 -9.48 31.92
C PRO A 464 4.70 -10.66 32.75
N CYS A 465 5.84 -10.43 33.42
CA CYS A 465 6.46 -11.34 34.37
C CYS A 465 6.32 -10.80 35.80
N TYR A 466 5.92 -11.65 36.75
CA TYR A 466 5.66 -11.27 38.13
C TYR A 466 6.37 -12.17 39.14
N PHE A 467 6.77 -11.61 40.28
CA PHE A 467 7.18 -12.35 41.47
C PHE A 467 6.34 -11.91 42.67
N GLY A 468 5.40 -12.76 43.11
CA GLY A 468 4.35 -12.34 44.04
C GLY A 468 3.55 -11.18 43.44
N ASN A 469 3.60 -10.01 44.09
CA ASN A 469 2.95 -8.79 43.61
C ASN A 469 3.90 -7.81 42.86
N LEU A 470 5.17 -8.17 42.69
CA LEU A 470 6.18 -7.34 42.01
C LEU A 470 6.19 -7.61 40.50
N LEU A 471 6.11 -6.56 39.68
CA LEU A 471 6.39 -6.64 38.24
C LEU A 471 7.91 -6.76 38.02
N LEU A 472 8.35 -7.84 37.39
CA LEU A 472 9.75 -8.02 36.98
C LEU A 472 10.04 -7.34 35.64
N GLY A 473 9.04 -7.28 34.76
CA GLY A 473 9.16 -6.77 33.41
C GLY A 473 8.19 -7.42 32.44
N VAL A 474 8.52 -7.39 31.15
CA VAL A 474 7.71 -7.95 30.06
C VAL A 474 8.60 -8.81 29.16
N VAL A 475 8.14 -10.03 28.85
CA VAL A 475 8.68 -10.83 27.74
C VAL A 475 7.90 -10.55 26.46
N GLY A 476 8.59 -10.50 25.33
CA GLY A 476 8.00 -10.25 24.01
C GLY A 476 8.62 -11.10 22.90
N VAL A 477 7.82 -11.42 21.90
CA VAL A 477 8.22 -12.14 20.68
C VAL A 477 7.63 -11.42 19.47
N ASP A 478 8.51 -10.94 18.59
CA ASP A 478 8.12 -10.25 17.36
C ASP A 478 8.05 -11.25 16.19
N VAL A 479 6.94 -11.16 15.45
CA VAL A 479 6.59 -12.05 14.34
C VAL A 479 6.46 -11.26 13.05
N ASN A 480 6.93 -11.80 11.92
CA ASN A 480 6.76 -11.17 10.62
C ASN A 480 5.27 -11.12 10.22
N LEU A 481 4.77 -9.92 9.90
CA LEU A 481 3.38 -9.67 9.53
C LEU A 481 2.90 -10.54 8.36
N ALA A 482 3.77 -10.77 7.37
CA ALA A 482 3.44 -11.55 6.19
C ALA A 482 3.20 -13.04 6.49
N TYR A 483 3.84 -13.61 7.51
CA TYR A 483 3.65 -15.01 7.90
C TYR A 483 2.30 -15.26 8.60
N ILE A 484 1.90 -14.35 9.50
CA ILE A 484 0.59 -14.42 10.16
C ILE A 484 -0.54 -14.25 9.15
N LEU A 485 -0.40 -13.28 8.24
CA LEU A 485 -1.48 -12.88 7.32
C LEU A 485 -1.52 -13.64 5.99
N GLU A 486 -0.58 -14.52 5.66
CA GLU A 486 -0.56 -15.20 4.35
C GLU A 486 -1.87 -15.95 4.04
N ASP A 487 -2.46 -16.60 5.05
CA ASP A 487 -3.69 -17.39 4.93
C ASP A 487 -4.93 -16.53 4.65
N VAL A 488 -4.90 -15.26 5.07
CA VAL A 488 -5.95 -14.25 4.79
C VAL A 488 -5.64 -13.52 3.46
N THR A 489 -4.36 -13.32 3.15
CA THR A 489 -3.84 -12.55 2.01
C THR A 489 -3.88 -13.31 0.69
N TYR A 490 -3.76 -14.64 0.75
CA TYR A 490 -3.78 -15.56 -0.39
C TYR A 490 -4.98 -16.54 -0.32
N TYR A 491 -6.01 -16.20 0.47
CA TYR A 491 -7.30 -16.88 0.46
C TYR A 491 -7.97 -16.73 -0.92
N GLN A 492 -8.28 -17.87 -1.55
CA GLN A 492 -8.85 -17.94 -2.89
C GLN A 492 -9.79 -19.15 -3.02
N ASP A 493 -10.81 -19.20 -2.16
CA ASP A 493 -11.74 -20.34 -2.14
C ASP A 493 -12.94 -20.16 -3.09
N SER A 494 -13.16 -18.94 -3.62
CA SER A 494 -13.94 -18.70 -4.84
C SER A 494 -13.58 -17.34 -5.47
N LEU A 495 -14.02 -17.09 -6.71
CA LEU A 495 -14.00 -15.75 -7.32
C LEU A 495 -15.05 -14.80 -6.70
N ALA A 496 -15.93 -15.34 -5.86
CA ALA A 496 -17.12 -14.74 -5.27
C ALA A 496 -16.99 -14.55 -3.75
N SER A 497 -15.81 -14.76 -3.18
CA SER A 497 -15.56 -14.63 -1.74
C SER A 497 -14.20 -14.00 -1.45
N TYR A 498 -14.11 -13.38 -0.28
CA TYR A 498 -12.87 -12.85 0.27
C TYR A 498 -12.92 -12.91 1.80
N THR A 499 -11.80 -12.60 2.45
CA THR A 499 -11.69 -12.63 3.91
C THR A 499 -10.95 -11.41 4.42
N PHE A 500 -11.24 -11.02 5.66
CA PHE A 500 -10.51 -10.01 6.39
C PHE A 500 -10.28 -10.45 7.84
N LEU A 501 -9.25 -9.89 8.46
CA LEU A 501 -8.89 -10.08 9.86
C LEU A 501 -8.87 -8.73 10.55
N ILE A 502 -9.63 -8.61 11.65
CA ILE A 502 -9.75 -7.41 12.48
C ILE A 502 -9.45 -7.75 13.94
N ASP A 503 -9.25 -6.72 14.78
CA ASP A 503 -9.23 -6.86 16.23
C ASP A 503 -10.63 -6.71 16.88
N ASN A 504 -10.68 -6.84 18.21
CA ASN A 504 -11.90 -6.71 19.01
C ASN A 504 -12.43 -5.26 19.19
N LYS A 505 -11.83 -4.25 18.57
CA LYS A 505 -12.37 -2.87 18.48
C LYS A 505 -12.93 -2.57 17.09
N GLY A 506 -12.41 -3.22 16.07
CA GLY A 506 -12.76 -3.03 14.66
C GLY A 506 -11.58 -2.64 13.76
N TYR A 507 -10.35 -2.51 14.30
CA TYR A 507 -9.18 -2.15 13.51
C TYR A 507 -8.76 -3.30 12.58
N THR A 508 -8.47 -2.96 11.33
CA THR A 508 -8.16 -3.94 10.27
C THR A 508 -6.68 -4.31 10.28
N LEU A 509 -6.37 -5.60 10.42
CA LEU A 509 -5.02 -6.15 10.22
C LEU A 509 -4.80 -6.56 8.76
N MET A 510 -5.82 -7.16 8.14
CA MET A 510 -5.81 -7.48 6.71
C MET A 510 -7.19 -7.38 6.12
N HIS A 511 -7.30 -6.72 4.97
CA HIS A 511 -8.46 -6.68 4.10
C HIS A 511 -7.91 -6.58 2.66
N PRO A 512 -8.49 -7.22 1.63
CA PRO A 512 -7.83 -7.35 0.33
C PRO A 512 -7.84 -6.08 -0.54
N SER A 513 -8.33 -4.95 0.00
CA SER A 513 -8.05 -3.59 -0.50
C SER A 513 -6.78 -2.95 0.08
N LEU A 514 -6.10 -3.61 1.03
CA LEU A 514 -4.76 -3.25 1.50
C LEU A 514 -3.70 -3.90 0.61
N THR A 515 -2.53 -3.26 0.51
CA THR A 515 -1.32 -3.84 -0.07
C THR A 515 -0.92 -5.11 0.69
N ARG A 516 -0.48 -6.17 0.00
CA ARG A 516 -0.01 -7.40 0.66
C ARG A 516 1.19 -7.11 1.57
N PRO A 517 1.28 -7.64 2.80
CA PRO A 517 2.37 -7.32 3.74
C PRO A 517 3.81 -7.45 3.22
N TYR A 518 4.09 -8.39 2.30
CA TYR A 518 5.42 -8.55 1.70
C TYR A 518 5.78 -7.44 0.68
N LEU A 519 4.77 -6.77 0.10
CA LEU A 519 4.91 -5.68 -0.87
C LEU A 519 4.66 -4.29 -0.25
N MET A 520 4.63 -4.20 1.08
CA MET A 520 4.42 -2.93 1.77
C MET A 520 5.73 -2.16 1.92
N THR A 521 5.66 -0.84 1.70
CA THR A 521 6.78 0.10 1.86
C THR A 521 6.53 1.10 3.00
N GLU A 522 5.28 1.54 3.20
CA GLU A 522 4.84 2.31 4.38
C GLU A 522 4.13 1.41 5.41
N ALA A 523 4.12 1.86 6.67
CA ALA A 523 3.42 1.18 7.76
C ALA A 523 1.89 1.12 7.54
N PRO A 524 1.22 0.01 7.91
CA PRO A 524 -0.23 -0.12 7.76
C PRO A 524 -0.96 0.93 8.59
N LEU A 525 -2.03 1.50 8.02
CA LEU A 525 -2.92 2.39 8.74
C LEU A 525 -3.95 1.57 9.52
N HIS A 526 -3.91 1.69 10.84
CA HIS A 526 -4.88 1.10 11.75
C HIS A 526 -6.22 1.83 11.60
N THR A 527 -7.01 1.34 10.64
CA THR A 527 -8.29 1.91 10.23
C THR A 527 -9.40 0.92 10.49
N ASP A 528 -10.55 1.44 10.93
CA ASP A 528 -11.72 0.62 11.24
C ASP A 528 -12.31 -0.03 9.98
N ILE A 529 -12.72 -1.30 10.10
CA ILE A 529 -13.33 -2.09 9.04
C ILE A 529 -14.51 -1.39 8.34
N ILE A 530 -15.24 -0.52 9.05
CA ILE A 530 -16.35 0.28 8.49
C ILE A 530 -15.94 1.18 7.32
N HIS A 531 -14.66 1.55 7.22
CA HIS A 531 -14.15 2.40 6.13
C HIS A 531 -13.75 1.59 4.90
N TYR A 532 -13.50 0.28 5.02
CA TYR A 532 -13.24 -0.62 3.89
C TYR A 532 -14.56 -1.21 3.35
N GLU A 533 -15.42 -1.67 4.25
CA GLU A 533 -16.72 -2.30 3.97
C GLU A 533 -17.83 -1.24 3.79
N ASN A 534 -17.78 -0.49 2.69
CA ASN A 534 -18.71 0.60 2.35
C ASN A 534 -20.08 0.10 1.84
N ILE A 535 -20.59 -0.99 2.41
CA ILE A 535 -21.81 -1.67 2.00
C ILE A 535 -23.00 -1.20 2.87
N PRO A 536 -24.14 -0.78 2.28
CA PRO A 536 -25.32 -0.36 3.05
C PRO A 536 -25.76 -1.44 4.04
N GLY A 537 -25.96 -1.06 5.30
CA GLY A 537 -26.32 -1.99 6.39
C GLY A 537 -25.12 -2.64 7.10
N PHE A 538 -23.89 -2.54 6.59
CA PHE A 538 -22.71 -3.17 7.22
C PHE A 538 -22.47 -2.72 8.66
N ALA A 539 -22.90 -1.51 9.06
CA ALA A 539 -22.81 -1.05 10.45
C ALA A 539 -23.47 -2.01 11.47
N ALA A 540 -24.58 -2.67 11.10
CA ALA A 540 -25.23 -3.67 11.95
C ALA A 540 -24.44 -4.99 12.00
N VAL A 541 -23.91 -5.43 10.85
CA VAL A 541 -22.99 -6.58 10.78
C VAL A 541 -21.75 -6.34 11.63
N ARG A 542 -21.10 -5.18 11.53
CA ARG A 542 -19.94 -4.79 12.35
C ARG A 542 -20.26 -4.84 13.85
N GLN A 543 -21.44 -4.40 14.27
CA GLN A 543 -21.86 -4.49 15.67
C GLN A 543 -21.98 -5.96 16.13
N ASN A 544 -22.54 -6.84 15.29
CA ASN A 544 -22.67 -8.26 15.59
C ASN A 544 -21.31 -8.99 15.56
N ILE A 545 -20.43 -8.66 14.61
CA ILE A 545 -19.03 -9.15 14.55
C ILE A 545 -18.28 -8.86 15.86
N LEU A 546 -18.41 -7.63 16.38
CA LEU A 546 -17.70 -7.20 17.60
C LEU A 546 -18.37 -7.60 18.92
N SER A 547 -19.57 -8.20 18.89
CA SER A 547 -20.30 -8.63 20.09
C SER A 547 -20.54 -10.14 20.20
N LEU A 548 -20.47 -10.88 19.09
CA LEU A 548 -20.70 -12.33 19.03
C LEU A 548 -19.42 -13.06 18.57
N PRO A 549 -18.88 -14.02 19.36
CA PRO A 549 -17.61 -14.70 19.04
C PRO A 549 -17.69 -15.68 17.86
N LEU A 550 -18.91 -15.99 17.39
CA LEU A 550 -19.20 -16.78 16.19
C LEU A 550 -20.56 -16.32 15.68
N GLY A 551 -20.71 -16.18 14.37
CA GLY A 551 -22.00 -15.87 13.77
C GLY A 551 -21.95 -15.74 12.26
N SER A 552 -23.14 -15.63 11.67
CA SER A 552 -23.32 -15.25 10.28
C SER A 552 -24.49 -14.26 10.15
N GLN A 553 -24.43 -13.40 9.13
CA GLN A 553 -25.49 -12.45 8.81
C GLN A 553 -25.49 -12.12 7.32
N VAL A 554 -26.67 -12.05 6.74
CA VAL A 554 -26.89 -11.71 5.33
C VAL A 554 -27.37 -10.25 5.21
N ILE A 555 -26.85 -9.53 4.22
CA ILE A 555 -27.33 -8.22 3.79
C ILE A 555 -27.80 -8.33 2.33
N ALA A 556 -29.00 -7.82 2.04
CA ALA A 556 -29.44 -7.58 0.66
C ALA A 556 -28.82 -6.25 0.17
N VAL A 557 -27.87 -6.33 -0.76
CA VAL A 557 -27.13 -5.18 -1.31
C VAL A 557 -27.70 -4.78 -2.67
N PRO A 558 -28.21 -3.54 -2.84
CA PRO A 558 -28.70 -3.06 -4.14
C PRO A 558 -27.60 -3.05 -5.20
N VAL A 559 -27.93 -3.45 -6.43
CA VAL A 559 -26.96 -3.55 -7.53
C VAL A 559 -26.30 -2.21 -7.91
N ASN A 560 -26.90 -1.08 -7.55
CA ASN A 560 -26.34 0.25 -7.77
C ASN A 560 -25.31 0.72 -6.72
N SER A 561 -25.19 0.03 -5.59
CA SER A 561 -24.25 0.33 -4.51
C SER A 561 -22.80 -0.03 -4.85
N SER A 562 -21.86 0.68 -4.24
CA SER A 562 -20.41 0.46 -4.40
C SER A 562 -19.94 -0.75 -3.60
N LEU A 563 -20.25 -1.95 -4.09
CA LEU A 563 -19.65 -3.21 -3.60
C LEU A 563 -18.12 -3.13 -3.64
N SER A 564 -17.44 -3.90 -2.77
CA SER A 564 -15.98 -4.01 -2.83
C SER A 564 -15.53 -4.54 -4.21
N TRP A 565 -14.32 -4.16 -4.65
CA TRP A 565 -13.90 -4.38 -6.05
C TRP A 565 -13.83 -5.86 -6.46
N HIS A 566 -13.73 -6.78 -5.49
CA HIS A 566 -13.86 -8.23 -5.68
C HIS A 566 -15.28 -8.62 -6.12
N MET A 567 -16.31 -8.02 -5.52
CA MET A 567 -17.71 -8.45 -5.65
C MET A 567 -18.41 -7.85 -6.88
N ASN A 568 -17.92 -6.73 -7.40
CA ASN A 568 -18.39 -6.15 -8.68
C ASN A 568 -18.24 -7.10 -9.89
N ARG A 569 -17.48 -8.20 -9.76
CA ARG A 569 -17.29 -9.24 -10.77
C ARG A 569 -18.51 -10.12 -11.03
N LEU A 570 -19.49 -10.15 -10.12
CA LEU A 570 -20.69 -11.01 -10.20
C LEU A 570 -21.95 -10.24 -10.66
N ARG A 571 -21.78 -9.02 -11.17
CA ARG A 571 -22.86 -8.07 -11.41
C ARG A 571 -23.64 -8.39 -12.70
N ASP A 572 -24.40 -9.48 -12.66
CA ASP A 572 -25.51 -9.77 -13.57
C ASP A 572 -26.50 -8.56 -13.56
N PRO A 573 -26.67 -7.86 -14.70
CA PRO A 573 -27.49 -6.65 -14.76
C PRO A 573 -29.00 -6.93 -14.78
N SER A 574 -29.43 -8.20 -14.75
CA SER A 574 -30.85 -8.57 -14.70
C SER A 574 -31.45 -8.63 -13.29
N ARG A 575 -30.66 -8.31 -12.24
CA ARG A 575 -31.07 -8.36 -10.83
C ARG A 575 -31.01 -7.01 -10.16
N ASP A 576 -31.95 -6.74 -9.25
CA ASP A 576 -32.01 -5.49 -8.49
C ASP A 576 -31.13 -5.49 -7.22
N ALA A 577 -30.90 -6.67 -6.62
CA ALA A 577 -30.06 -6.84 -5.43
C ALA A 577 -29.34 -8.20 -5.40
N TYR A 578 -28.27 -8.29 -4.58
CA TYR A 578 -27.58 -9.52 -4.22
C TYR A 578 -27.60 -9.75 -2.71
N ASN A 579 -27.72 -11.00 -2.28
CA ASN A 579 -27.48 -11.38 -0.89
C ASN A 579 -25.98 -11.55 -0.68
N VAL A 580 -25.40 -10.73 0.20
CA VAL A 580 -24.00 -10.83 0.65
C VAL A 580 -24.01 -11.34 2.08
N SER A 581 -23.33 -12.46 2.31
CA SER A 581 -23.21 -13.12 3.60
C SER A 581 -21.85 -12.85 4.21
N TYR A 582 -21.87 -12.42 5.47
CA TYR A 582 -20.70 -12.30 6.33
C TYR A 582 -20.77 -13.45 7.34
N ALA A 583 -19.74 -14.31 7.36
CA ALA A 583 -19.55 -15.32 8.41
C ALA A 583 -18.28 -14.97 9.19
N TRP A 584 -18.34 -14.95 10.52
CA TRP A 584 -17.21 -14.52 11.35
C TRP A 584 -16.96 -15.44 12.55
N LYS A 585 -15.71 -15.46 13.01
CA LYS A 585 -15.27 -16.21 14.18
C LYS A 585 -14.11 -15.53 14.89
N LEU A 586 -14.24 -15.38 16.20
CA LEU A 586 -13.15 -15.04 17.11
C LEU A 586 -12.11 -16.17 17.08
N VAL A 587 -10.87 -15.83 16.74
CA VAL A 587 -9.73 -16.74 16.82
C VAL A 587 -9.43 -16.94 18.30
N GLN A 588 -9.71 -18.16 18.79
CA GLN A 588 -9.52 -18.54 20.20
C GLN A 588 -8.10 -18.20 20.67
N ASP A 589 -7.98 -17.92 21.97
CA ASP A 589 -6.72 -17.54 22.64
C ASP A 589 -6.09 -16.22 22.13
N THR A 590 -6.83 -15.43 21.32
CA THR A 590 -6.41 -14.12 20.80
C THR A 590 -7.52 -13.06 20.86
N SER A 591 -7.18 -11.81 20.52
CA SER A 591 -8.13 -10.69 20.35
C SER A 591 -8.68 -10.54 18.92
N PHE A 592 -8.33 -11.44 17.99
CA PHE A 592 -8.60 -11.26 16.55
C PHE A 592 -9.85 -11.98 16.07
N ILE A 593 -10.61 -11.33 15.19
CA ILE A 593 -11.84 -11.86 14.60
C ILE A 593 -11.62 -12.00 13.09
N LEU A 594 -11.74 -13.23 12.60
CA LEU A 594 -11.69 -13.57 11.18
C LEU A 594 -13.11 -13.45 10.61
N CYS A 595 -13.25 -12.85 9.43
CA CYS A 595 -14.50 -12.86 8.67
C CYS A 595 -14.27 -13.35 7.23
N ILE A 596 -15.23 -14.09 6.69
CA ILE A 596 -15.34 -14.44 5.27
C ILE A 596 -16.62 -13.79 4.73
N VAL A 597 -16.48 -13.07 3.62
CA VAL A 597 -17.57 -12.40 2.89
C VAL A 597 -17.79 -13.15 1.59
N TYR A 598 -19.04 -13.49 1.26
CA TYR A 598 -19.38 -14.24 0.06
C TYR A 598 -20.78 -13.88 -0.46
N VAL A 599 -21.02 -14.01 -1.76
CA VAL A 599 -22.35 -13.83 -2.37
C VAL A 599 -23.14 -15.14 -2.35
N GLN A 600 -24.45 -15.04 -2.08
CA GLN A 600 -25.41 -16.13 -2.17
C GLN A 600 -26.23 -16.07 -3.48
N PRO A 601 -26.59 -17.22 -4.07
CA PRO A 601 -26.20 -18.58 -3.67
C PRO A 601 -24.71 -18.85 -3.89
N GLU A 602 -24.14 -19.74 -3.09
CA GLU A 602 -22.72 -20.10 -3.13
C GLU A 602 -22.33 -20.62 -4.53
N ILE A 603 -21.37 -19.96 -5.18
CA ILE A 603 -20.96 -20.31 -6.54
C ILE A 603 -19.95 -21.46 -6.49
N PRO A 604 -20.26 -22.66 -7.03
CA PRO A 604 -19.36 -23.81 -6.95
C PRO A 604 -18.09 -23.59 -7.77
N VAL A 605 -16.94 -23.84 -7.16
CA VAL A 605 -15.63 -23.72 -7.80
C VAL A 605 -15.30 -25.00 -8.56
N LYS A 606 -15.10 -24.87 -9.87
CA LYS A 606 -14.66 -25.97 -10.74
C LYS A 606 -13.14 -26.09 -10.70
N GLN A 607 -12.65 -27.15 -10.06
CA GLN A 607 -11.22 -27.50 -10.01
C GLN A 607 -10.92 -28.63 -11.00
N LEU A 608 -9.76 -28.59 -11.67
CA LEU A 608 -9.35 -29.65 -12.61
C LEU A 608 -9.07 -30.96 -11.87
N LYS A 609 -9.76 -32.04 -12.25
CA LYS A 609 -9.65 -33.35 -11.62
C LYS A 609 -8.52 -34.17 -12.25
N ASN A 610 -7.51 -34.52 -11.44
CA ASN A 610 -6.47 -35.52 -11.71
C ASN A 610 -6.14 -35.76 -13.20
N MET A 611 -5.41 -34.82 -13.80
CA MET A 611 -4.80 -35.02 -15.11
C MET A 611 -3.81 -36.19 -15.04
N ASN A 612 -3.92 -37.15 -15.96
CA ASN A 612 -3.02 -38.30 -16.08
C ASN A 612 -2.34 -38.37 -17.46
N THR A 613 -2.61 -37.41 -18.33
CA THR A 613 -1.89 -37.18 -19.58
C THR A 613 -0.55 -36.52 -19.30
N ALA A 614 0.52 -37.01 -19.93
CA ALA A 614 1.81 -36.32 -19.94
C ALA A 614 1.68 -34.89 -20.52
N PRO A 615 2.50 -33.92 -20.08
CA PRO A 615 2.58 -32.62 -20.75
C PRO A 615 3.00 -32.80 -22.22
N SER A 616 2.47 -31.99 -23.14
CA SER A 616 2.77 -32.14 -24.58
C SER A 616 4.22 -31.82 -24.95
N SER A 617 4.90 -31.01 -24.12
CA SER A 617 6.25 -30.50 -24.36
C SER A 617 7.16 -30.60 -23.12
N LYS A 618 8.47 -30.44 -23.33
CA LYS A 618 9.49 -30.31 -22.27
C LYS A 618 9.16 -29.11 -21.38
N LEU A 619 8.81 -29.37 -20.12
CA LEU A 619 8.54 -28.35 -19.12
C LEU A 619 9.84 -27.62 -18.76
N LEU A 620 9.87 -26.30 -18.96
CA LEU A 620 10.90 -25.41 -18.44
C LEU A 620 10.34 -24.55 -17.30
N TYR A 621 11.08 -24.44 -16.19
CA TYR A 621 10.78 -23.48 -15.12
C TYR A 621 11.48 -22.14 -15.41
N HIS A 622 10.90 -21.02 -14.98
CA HIS A 622 11.39 -19.67 -15.34
C HIS A 622 12.83 -19.35 -14.90
N ARG A 623 13.39 -20.08 -13.92
CA ARG A 623 14.78 -19.92 -13.45
C ARG A 623 15.82 -20.52 -14.40
N LEU A 624 15.82 -20.02 -15.63
CA LEU A 624 16.78 -20.33 -16.69
C LEU A 624 18.24 -20.12 -16.24
N ASP A 625 18.45 -19.13 -15.36
CA ASP A 625 19.72 -18.76 -14.73
C ASP A 625 20.30 -19.85 -13.81
N LEU A 626 19.45 -20.66 -13.17
CA LEU A 626 19.88 -21.75 -12.28
C LEU A 626 20.01 -23.09 -12.99
N LEU A 627 19.16 -23.34 -13.99
CA LEU A 627 19.15 -24.61 -14.71
C LEU A 627 20.22 -24.66 -15.82
N GLY A 628 20.43 -23.54 -16.53
CA GLY A 628 21.32 -23.44 -17.69
C GLY A 628 20.71 -24.13 -18.91
N GLN A 629 20.32 -23.38 -19.94
CA GLN A 629 19.80 -23.94 -21.21
C GLN A 629 20.70 -23.49 -22.39
N PRO A 630 20.97 -24.37 -23.37
CA PRO A 630 21.95 -24.11 -24.43
C PRO A 630 21.53 -23.02 -25.42
N SER A 631 20.22 -22.75 -25.55
CA SER A 631 19.61 -21.76 -26.44
C SER A 631 19.25 -20.43 -25.75
N SER A 632 19.93 -20.08 -24.66
CA SER A 632 19.61 -18.89 -23.87
C SER A 632 20.04 -17.60 -24.60
N CYS A 633 19.15 -16.61 -24.68
CA CYS A 633 19.38 -15.30 -25.28
C CYS A 633 18.86 -14.16 -24.38
N LEU A 634 19.04 -12.90 -24.79
CA LEU A 634 18.50 -11.71 -24.11
C LEU A 634 17.34 -11.10 -24.91
N HIS A 635 16.10 -11.39 -24.50
CA HIS A 635 14.90 -10.79 -25.07
C HIS A 635 14.60 -9.47 -24.33
N PHE A 636 14.76 -8.33 -24.99
CA PHE A 636 14.59 -6.98 -24.42
C PHE A 636 15.37 -6.70 -23.11
N LYS A 637 16.55 -7.34 -22.95
CA LYS A 637 17.44 -7.35 -21.75
C LYS A 637 17.10 -8.39 -20.68
N GLN A 638 16.07 -9.20 -20.84
CA GLN A 638 15.75 -10.31 -19.92
C GLN A 638 16.24 -11.65 -20.47
N LEU A 639 16.75 -12.53 -19.60
CA LEU A 639 17.16 -13.88 -19.99
C LEU A 639 15.94 -14.69 -20.48
N ALA A 640 16.05 -15.23 -21.69
CA ALA A 640 14.97 -15.92 -22.37
C ALA A 640 15.46 -17.09 -23.26
N THR A 641 14.53 -17.90 -23.76
CA THR A 641 14.75 -18.94 -24.79
C THR A 641 13.50 -19.08 -25.67
N VAL A 642 13.72 -19.50 -26.92
CA VAL A 642 12.65 -19.83 -27.89
C VAL A 642 12.30 -21.33 -27.92
N GLU A 643 13.07 -22.20 -27.23
CA GLU A 643 12.86 -23.67 -27.20
C GLU A 643 11.47 -24.09 -26.72
N SER A 644 10.96 -23.44 -25.66
CA SER A 644 9.71 -23.82 -24.98
C SER A 644 9.24 -22.68 -24.05
N PRO A 645 7.93 -22.48 -23.85
CA PRO A 645 7.40 -21.55 -22.86
C PRO A 645 7.84 -21.91 -21.43
N THR A 646 8.30 -20.93 -20.66
CA THR A 646 8.62 -21.14 -19.24
C THR A 646 7.35 -21.10 -18.39
N VAL A 647 7.36 -21.91 -17.32
CA VAL A 647 6.38 -21.87 -16.23
C VAL A 647 6.95 -21.09 -15.06
N MET A 648 6.18 -20.16 -14.54
CA MET A 648 6.41 -19.45 -13.28
C MET A 648 5.27 -19.76 -12.31
N LEU A 649 5.61 -19.96 -11.04
CA LEU A 649 4.66 -20.17 -9.96
C LEU A 649 4.76 -18.98 -9.00
N SER A 650 3.72 -18.14 -8.99
CA SER A 650 3.65 -17.04 -8.02
C SER A 650 3.44 -17.58 -6.60
N ALA A 651 3.70 -16.74 -5.58
CA ALA A 651 3.51 -17.11 -4.18
C ALA A 651 2.12 -17.69 -3.85
N GLY A 652 1.07 -17.33 -4.62
CA GLY A 652 -0.28 -17.90 -4.51
C GLY A 652 -0.38 -19.40 -4.85
N SER A 653 0.60 -19.99 -5.54
CA SER A 653 0.67 -21.42 -5.87
C SER A 653 1.17 -22.29 -4.71
N PHE A 654 1.78 -21.69 -3.68
CA PHE A 654 2.39 -22.39 -2.56
C PHE A 654 1.43 -22.54 -1.37
N SER A 655 1.65 -23.56 -0.55
CA SER A 655 0.93 -23.78 0.72
C SER A 655 1.41 -22.83 1.84
N SER A 656 2.58 -22.22 1.64
CA SER A 656 3.29 -21.30 2.52
C SER A 656 3.84 -20.13 1.67
N PRO A 657 2.99 -19.18 1.22
CA PRO A 657 3.42 -18.04 0.40
C PRO A 657 4.58 -17.22 1.00
N TYR A 658 4.63 -17.09 2.33
CA TYR A 658 5.70 -16.39 3.04
C TYR A 658 7.05 -17.08 2.90
N GLU A 659 7.10 -18.42 2.93
CA GLU A 659 8.33 -19.20 2.88
C GLU A 659 9.00 -19.11 1.50
N HIS A 660 8.19 -19.24 0.43
CA HIS A 660 8.65 -19.01 -0.95
C HIS A 660 9.15 -17.56 -1.17
N LEU A 661 8.47 -16.56 -0.60
CA LEU A 661 8.88 -15.16 -0.73
C LEU A 661 10.07 -14.79 0.16
N SER A 662 10.23 -15.38 1.35
CA SER A 662 11.37 -15.10 2.24
C SER A 662 12.67 -15.79 1.83
N GLN A 663 12.63 -17.00 1.28
CA GLN A 663 13.82 -17.76 0.88
C GLN A 663 14.21 -17.53 -0.59
N PRO A 664 15.51 -17.47 -0.96
CA PRO A 664 15.93 -17.51 -2.36
C PRO A 664 15.69 -18.92 -2.93
N GLU A 665 15.09 -19.03 -4.12
CA GLU A 665 15.03 -20.33 -4.80
C GLU A 665 16.44 -20.77 -5.18
N THR A 666 16.81 -22.00 -4.82
CA THR A 666 18.10 -22.61 -5.18
C THR A 666 17.92 -23.58 -6.35
N LYS A 667 19.01 -23.92 -7.06
CA LYS A 667 18.99 -24.89 -8.18
C LYS A 667 18.27 -26.19 -7.80
N ARG A 668 18.60 -26.77 -6.62
CA ARG A 668 17.98 -27.98 -6.08
C ARG A 668 16.47 -27.85 -5.83
N MET A 669 15.98 -26.67 -5.41
CA MET A 669 14.54 -26.42 -5.24
C MET A 669 13.85 -26.38 -6.60
N VAL A 670 14.43 -25.68 -7.57
CA VAL A 670 13.90 -25.59 -8.94
C VAL A 670 13.90 -26.95 -9.64
N GLU A 671 14.93 -27.78 -9.44
CA GLU A 671 14.98 -29.16 -9.91
C GLU A 671 13.87 -30.02 -9.30
N HIS A 672 13.61 -29.89 -7.99
CA HIS A 672 12.51 -30.60 -7.32
C HIS A 672 11.13 -30.11 -7.78
N TYR A 673 10.94 -28.79 -7.96
CA TYR A 673 9.72 -28.23 -8.57
C TYR A 673 9.50 -28.80 -9.98
N THR A 674 10.53 -28.74 -10.82
CA THR A 674 10.49 -29.24 -12.21
C THR A 674 10.15 -30.72 -12.24
N ALA A 675 10.86 -31.54 -11.45
CA ALA A 675 10.63 -32.98 -11.37
C ALA A 675 9.20 -33.31 -10.93
N TYR A 676 8.70 -32.70 -9.85
CA TYR A 676 7.32 -32.92 -9.36
C TYR A 676 6.24 -32.54 -10.38
N LEU A 677 6.46 -31.46 -11.15
CA LEU A 677 5.52 -31.01 -12.17
C LEU A 677 5.58 -31.86 -13.45
N SER A 678 6.75 -32.41 -13.80
CA SER A 678 6.95 -33.30 -14.95
C SER A 678 6.63 -34.77 -14.68
N ASP A 679 6.62 -35.19 -13.41
CA ASP A 679 6.33 -36.57 -13.02
C ASP A 679 4.93 -36.97 -13.46
N ASN A 680 4.80 -38.14 -14.09
CA ASN A 680 3.52 -38.76 -14.44
C ASN A 680 3.12 -39.87 -13.44
N THR A 681 4.08 -40.44 -12.72
CA THR A 681 3.88 -41.58 -11.80
C THR A 681 3.14 -41.19 -10.52
N ARG A 682 3.19 -39.90 -10.13
CA ARG A 682 2.70 -39.35 -8.86
C ARG A 682 3.49 -39.85 -7.63
N LEU A 683 4.68 -40.39 -7.82
CA LEU A 683 5.55 -40.89 -6.74
C LEU A 683 6.44 -39.79 -6.14
N ILE A 684 6.68 -38.67 -6.84
CA ILE A 684 7.49 -37.58 -6.31
C ILE A 684 6.71 -36.82 -5.23
N ALA A 685 7.31 -36.65 -4.05
CA ALA A 685 6.73 -35.91 -2.94
C ALA A 685 6.54 -34.42 -3.29
N ASN A 686 5.35 -33.90 -2.95
CA ASN A 686 4.96 -32.52 -3.25
C ASN A 686 5.89 -31.50 -2.53
N PRO A 687 6.60 -30.62 -3.25
CA PRO A 687 7.52 -29.63 -2.69
C PRO A 687 6.80 -28.38 -2.11
N GLY A 688 5.66 -28.57 -1.45
CA GLY A 688 4.89 -27.51 -0.79
C GLY A 688 3.85 -26.77 -1.66
N LEU A 689 3.59 -27.23 -2.89
CA LEU A 689 2.59 -26.61 -3.79
C LEU A 689 1.15 -26.95 -3.38
N LYS A 690 0.19 -26.08 -3.73
CA LYS A 690 -1.25 -26.38 -3.65
C LYS A 690 -1.59 -27.53 -4.60
N SER A 691 -2.52 -28.40 -4.21
CA SER A 691 -2.87 -29.64 -4.94
C SER A 691 -3.42 -29.41 -6.36
N SER A 692 -4.03 -28.26 -6.63
CA SER A 692 -4.52 -27.88 -7.96
C SER A 692 -3.42 -27.52 -8.97
N VAL A 693 -2.30 -26.95 -8.49
CA VAL A 693 -1.26 -26.32 -9.31
C VAL A 693 -0.68 -27.27 -10.35
N ARG A 694 -0.42 -28.54 -9.99
CA ARG A 694 0.12 -29.52 -10.93
C ARG A 694 -0.86 -29.86 -12.08
N ASN A 695 -2.16 -29.93 -11.81
CA ASN A 695 -3.18 -30.12 -12.87
C ASN A 695 -3.27 -28.87 -13.78
N GLU A 696 -3.09 -27.66 -13.23
CA GLU A 696 -3.09 -26.40 -13.97
C GLU A 696 -1.83 -26.21 -14.84
N VAL A 697 -0.65 -26.60 -14.35
CA VAL A 697 0.61 -26.63 -15.11
C VAL A 697 0.53 -27.62 -16.29
N MET A 698 -0.09 -28.79 -16.08
CA MET A 698 -0.40 -29.73 -17.16
C MET A 698 -1.41 -29.15 -18.15
N ALA A 699 -2.55 -28.62 -17.67
CA ALA A 699 -3.61 -28.08 -18.53
C ALA A 699 -3.12 -26.92 -19.43
N THR A 700 -2.26 -26.04 -18.91
CA THR A 700 -1.65 -24.96 -19.71
C THR A 700 -0.57 -25.45 -20.68
N SER A 701 -0.05 -26.69 -20.56
CA SER A 701 1.04 -27.17 -21.44
C SER A 701 0.63 -27.28 -22.90
N HIS A 702 -0.63 -27.64 -23.18
CA HIS A 702 -1.18 -27.84 -24.52
C HIS A 702 -1.21 -26.57 -25.42
N VAL A 703 -0.89 -25.39 -24.89
CA VAL A 703 -0.75 -24.16 -25.70
C VAL A 703 0.64 -24.03 -26.34
N THR A 704 1.62 -24.82 -25.86
CA THR A 704 3.04 -24.71 -26.26
C THR A 704 3.21 -24.83 -27.77
N ASP A 705 2.66 -25.89 -28.33
CA ASP A 705 2.93 -26.31 -29.70
C ASP A 705 2.30 -25.34 -30.71
N GLU A 706 1.13 -24.78 -30.38
CA GLU A 706 0.46 -23.70 -31.12
C GLU A 706 1.30 -22.41 -31.11
N TRP A 707 1.76 -21.94 -29.94
CA TRP A 707 2.54 -20.69 -29.85
C TRP A 707 3.92 -20.79 -30.49
N MET A 708 4.58 -21.95 -30.43
CA MET A 708 5.84 -22.20 -31.14
C MET A 708 5.60 -22.17 -32.66
N SER A 709 4.57 -22.85 -33.17
CA SER A 709 4.24 -22.83 -34.61
C SER A 709 3.86 -21.42 -35.10
N LEU A 710 3.15 -20.63 -34.28
CA LEU A 710 2.84 -19.22 -34.55
C LEU A 710 4.07 -18.29 -34.51
N MET A 711 5.14 -18.65 -33.77
CA MET A 711 6.41 -17.93 -33.78
C MET A 711 7.07 -17.99 -35.16
N GLU A 712 7.05 -19.16 -35.78
CA GLU A 712 7.69 -19.42 -37.08
C GLU A 712 6.84 -18.93 -38.26
N MET A 713 5.51 -19.04 -38.18
CA MET A 713 4.61 -18.79 -39.31
C MET A 713 3.92 -17.41 -39.30
N SER A 714 3.83 -16.70 -38.17
CA SER A 714 3.08 -15.43 -38.13
C SER A 714 3.90 -14.23 -38.61
N SER A 715 3.35 -13.52 -39.60
CA SER A 715 3.80 -12.18 -40.01
C SER A 715 3.73 -11.10 -38.91
N LEU A 716 3.04 -11.38 -37.79
CA LEU A 716 2.91 -10.46 -36.66
C LEU A 716 3.98 -10.68 -35.59
N ASN A 717 4.80 -11.74 -35.72
CA ASN A 717 5.72 -12.15 -34.66
C ASN A 717 6.74 -11.07 -34.28
N CYS A 718 7.24 -10.29 -35.26
CA CYS A 718 8.16 -9.18 -35.02
C CYS A 718 7.58 -8.02 -34.18
N TYR A 719 6.28 -8.02 -33.89
CA TYR A 719 5.58 -6.98 -33.14
C TYR A 719 4.95 -7.47 -31.83
N ILE A 720 4.88 -8.79 -31.65
CA ILE A 720 4.36 -9.45 -30.45
C ILE A 720 5.52 -9.58 -29.48
N VAL A 721 5.44 -8.91 -28.35
CA VAL A 721 6.49 -8.95 -27.33
C VAL A 721 6.47 -10.32 -26.64
N ARG A 722 5.28 -10.76 -26.19
CA ARG A 722 5.04 -12.00 -25.43
C ARG A 722 3.61 -12.50 -25.61
N ARG A 723 3.42 -13.81 -25.53
CA ARG A 723 2.14 -14.52 -25.35
C ARG A 723 2.16 -15.21 -23.98
N TYR A 724 1.06 -15.18 -23.23
CA TYR A 724 0.99 -15.82 -21.90
C TYR A 724 -0.40 -16.27 -21.48
N ILE A 725 -0.45 -17.21 -20.53
CA ILE A 725 -1.66 -17.74 -19.90
C ILE A 725 -1.44 -17.87 -18.40
N ALA A 726 -2.39 -17.40 -17.60
CA ALA A 726 -2.35 -17.48 -16.15
C ALA A 726 -3.63 -18.07 -15.55
N THR A 727 -3.51 -18.73 -14.39
CA THR A 727 -4.62 -19.38 -13.69
C THR A 727 -4.93 -18.74 -12.33
N PRO A 728 -6.15 -18.90 -11.79
CA PRO A 728 -6.51 -18.35 -10.48
C PRO A 728 -5.58 -18.74 -9.32
N ASN A 729 -4.96 -19.93 -9.31
CA ASN A 729 -3.97 -20.31 -8.28
C ASN A 729 -2.56 -19.74 -8.54
N GLY A 730 -2.37 -18.96 -9.60
CA GLY A 730 -1.16 -18.18 -9.84
C GLY A 730 -0.05 -18.92 -10.59
N VAL A 731 -0.41 -19.95 -11.37
CA VAL A 731 0.45 -20.49 -12.43
C VAL A 731 0.48 -19.47 -13.57
N LEU A 732 1.66 -19.18 -14.09
CA LEU A 732 1.88 -18.40 -15.30
C LEU A 732 2.72 -19.23 -16.29
N ARG A 733 2.31 -19.28 -17.55
CA ARG A 733 3.12 -19.80 -18.65
C ARG A 733 3.32 -18.70 -19.69
N ILE A 734 4.57 -18.45 -20.10
CA ILE A 734 4.96 -17.30 -20.93
C ILE A 734 5.88 -17.72 -22.09
N TYR A 735 5.67 -17.12 -23.26
CA TYR A 735 6.45 -17.37 -24.48
C TYR A 735 6.81 -16.06 -25.20
N PRO A 736 8.06 -15.84 -25.66
CA PRO A 736 9.25 -16.66 -25.45
C PRO A 736 9.53 -16.95 -23.97
N GLY A 737 10.07 -18.13 -23.66
CA GLY A 737 10.27 -18.58 -22.29
C GLY A 737 11.24 -17.64 -21.58
N SER A 738 10.81 -16.99 -20.51
CA SER A 738 11.48 -15.83 -19.91
C SER A 738 11.69 -15.97 -18.40
N LEU A 739 12.75 -15.34 -17.87
CA LEU A 739 13.08 -15.27 -16.44
C LEU A 739 12.24 -14.22 -15.70
N MET A 740 11.21 -14.67 -14.96
CA MET A 740 10.35 -13.82 -14.13
C MET A 740 10.88 -13.65 -12.70
N ASP A 741 10.56 -12.53 -12.04
CA ASP A 741 10.73 -12.34 -10.60
C ASP A 741 9.71 -13.18 -9.82
N LYS A 742 10.13 -13.82 -8.71
CA LYS A 742 9.29 -14.69 -7.88
C LYS A 742 8.14 -13.98 -7.16
N ALA A 743 8.24 -12.66 -6.93
CA ALA A 743 7.19 -11.86 -6.32
C ALA A 743 6.06 -11.48 -7.29
N PHE A 744 6.24 -11.70 -8.60
CA PHE A 744 5.26 -11.41 -9.62
C PHE A 744 3.96 -12.22 -9.42
N ASP A 745 2.82 -11.55 -9.28
CA ASP A 745 1.50 -12.20 -9.25
C ASP A 745 0.70 -11.80 -10.51
N PRO A 746 0.49 -12.72 -11.47
CA PRO A 746 -0.28 -12.43 -12.69
C PRO A 746 -1.72 -12.01 -12.35
N ASN A 747 -2.30 -12.56 -11.27
CA ASN A 747 -3.69 -12.35 -10.89
C ASN A 747 -3.97 -10.96 -10.29
N ARG A 748 -2.90 -10.17 -10.09
CA ARG A 748 -2.95 -8.77 -9.64
C ARG A 748 -2.59 -7.77 -10.75
N ARG A 749 -2.12 -8.20 -11.92
CA ARG A 749 -1.82 -7.31 -13.06
C ARG A 749 -3.13 -6.82 -13.69
N GLN A 750 -3.10 -5.59 -14.25
CA GLN A 750 -4.29 -4.94 -14.80
C GLN A 750 -5.00 -5.79 -15.88
N TRP A 751 -4.24 -6.39 -16.81
CA TRP A 751 -4.80 -7.23 -17.89
C TRP A 751 -5.60 -8.43 -17.39
N TYR A 752 -5.21 -9.03 -16.27
CA TYR A 752 -5.93 -10.15 -15.65
C TYR A 752 -7.19 -9.65 -14.96
N LEU A 753 -7.05 -8.58 -14.17
CA LEU A 753 -8.16 -7.95 -13.45
C LEU A 753 -9.24 -7.41 -14.41
N HIS A 754 -8.84 -6.87 -15.55
CA HIS A 754 -9.75 -6.32 -16.57
C HIS A 754 -10.44 -7.45 -17.33
N ALA A 755 -9.74 -8.54 -17.69
CA ALA A 755 -10.35 -9.70 -18.36
C ALA A 755 -11.37 -10.41 -17.46
N VAL A 756 -11.03 -10.65 -16.18
CA VAL A 756 -11.96 -11.26 -15.21
C VAL A 756 -13.16 -10.35 -14.92
N ALA A 757 -13.05 -9.03 -15.12
CA ALA A 757 -14.17 -8.09 -15.03
C ALA A 757 -15.03 -8.02 -16.32
N ASN A 758 -14.54 -8.53 -17.44
CA ASN A 758 -15.20 -8.52 -18.76
C ASN A 758 -15.24 -9.95 -19.37
N PRO A 759 -15.83 -10.94 -18.68
CA PRO A 759 -15.78 -12.34 -19.10
C PRO A 759 -16.40 -12.56 -20.49
N GLY A 760 -15.68 -13.25 -21.35
CA GLY A 760 -16.09 -13.55 -22.73
C GLY A 760 -15.98 -12.37 -23.71
N LEU A 761 -15.41 -11.24 -23.29
CA LEU A 761 -15.06 -10.12 -24.18
C LEU A 761 -13.54 -10.06 -24.42
N ILE A 762 -13.16 -9.58 -25.60
CA ILE A 762 -11.77 -9.21 -25.88
C ILE A 762 -11.47 -7.94 -25.09
N THR A 763 -10.53 -8.04 -24.17
CA THR A 763 -10.25 -6.98 -23.20
C THR A 763 -8.97 -6.24 -23.55
N PHE A 764 -9.04 -4.92 -23.61
CA PHE A 764 -7.89 -4.04 -23.70
C PHE A 764 -7.44 -3.57 -22.32
N THR A 765 -6.14 -3.42 -22.18
CA THR A 765 -5.49 -2.74 -21.06
C THR A 765 -4.72 -1.54 -21.61
N GLY A 766 -4.85 -0.38 -20.98
CA GLY A 766 -4.04 0.80 -21.32
C GLY A 766 -2.53 0.53 -21.18
N PRO A 767 -1.68 1.35 -21.81
CA PRO A 767 -0.24 1.10 -21.86
C PRO A 767 0.41 1.11 -20.48
N TYR A 768 1.28 0.12 -20.23
CA TYR A 768 2.12 0.01 -19.04
C TYR A 768 3.56 -0.39 -19.40
N LEU A 769 4.51 -0.12 -18.51
CA LEU A 769 5.91 -0.56 -18.69
C LEU A 769 6.07 -2.07 -18.53
N ASP A 770 6.59 -2.73 -19.57
CA ASP A 770 6.94 -4.15 -19.55
C ASP A 770 8.09 -4.45 -18.56
N VAL A 771 7.83 -5.38 -17.64
CA VAL A 771 8.82 -5.92 -16.69
C VAL A 771 9.97 -6.64 -17.42
N GLY A 772 9.71 -7.14 -18.62
CA GLY A 772 10.68 -7.71 -19.54
C GLY A 772 11.60 -6.73 -20.27
N GLY A 773 11.37 -5.41 -20.13
CA GLY A 773 12.22 -4.37 -20.71
C GLY A 773 11.82 -3.86 -22.10
N ALA A 774 10.71 -4.31 -22.69
CA ALA A 774 10.26 -3.90 -24.03
C ALA A 774 9.69 -2.47 -24.13
N GLY A 775 9.73 -1.68 -23.06
CA GLY A 775 9.14 -0.34 -22.99
C GLY A 775 7.64 -0.36 -22.69
N TYR A 776 6.89 0.59 -23.24
CA TYR A 776 5.43 0.63 -23.06
C TYR A 776 4.74 -0.40 -23.96
N VAL A 777 4.00 -1.32 -23.35
CA VAL A 777 3.22 -2.36 -24.02
C VAL A 777 1.72 -2.15 -23.79
N VAL A 778 0.92 -2.56 -24.79
CA VAL A 778 -0.53 -2.64 -24.74
C VAL A 778 -0.92 -4.11 -24.76
N THR A 779 -1.72 -4.54 -23.78
CA THR A 779 -2.19 -5.93 -23.67
C THR A 779 -3.58 -6.10 -24.25
N ILE A 780 -3.75 -7.16 -25.03
CA ILE A 780 -5.06 -7.75 -25.34
C ILE A 780 -5.19 -9.04 -24.53
N SER A 781 -6.27 -9.19 -23.76
CA SER A 781 -6.53 -10.37 -22.92
C SER A 781 -7.94 -10.95 -23.10
N HIS A 782 -8.10 -12.23 -22.77
CA HIS A 782 -9.37 -12.96 -22.88
C HIS A 782 -9.48 -14.06 -21.82
N THR A 783 -10.68 -14.29 -21.30
CA THR A 783 -10.97 -15.35 -20.33
C THR A 783 -11.17 -16.72 -21.00
N ILE A 784 -10.80 -17.79 -20.30
CA ILE A 784 -11.12 -19.18 -20.64
C ILE A 784 -12.01 -19.75 -19.53
N HIS A 785 -13.07 -20.46 -19.91
CA HIS A 785 -14.13 -20.94 -19.01
C HIS A 785 -14.23 -22.47 -18.98
N ALA A 786 -14.82 -23.02 -17.92
CA ALA A 786 -15.02 -24.47 -17.77
C ALA A 786 -16.27 -25.04 -18.51
N SER A 787 -16.91 -24.27 -19.40
CA SER A 787 -18.13 -24.69 -20.09
C SER A 787 -18.35 -23.94 -21.40
N SER A 788 -18.90 -24.63 -22.40
CA SER A 788 -19.22 -24.09 -23.72
C SER A 788 -20.46 -23.17 -23.76
N SER A 789 -21.12 -22.93 -22.62
CA SER A 789 -22.33 -22.10 -22.53
C SER A 789 -22.02 -20.59 -22.58
N GLN A 790 -21.74 -20.06 -23.78
CA GLN A 790 -21.34 -18.66 -24.07
C GLN A 790 -22.33 -17.55 -23.62
N LYS A 791 -23.43 -17.88 -22.95
CA LYS A 791 -24.44 -16.94 -22.42
C LYS A 791 -24.70 -17.07 -20.91
N ALA A 792 -24.05 -18.02 -20.23
CA ALA A 792 -23.99 -18.05 -18.77
C ALA A 792 -22.66 -17.43 -18.31
N SER A 793 -22.64 -16.78 -17.14
CA SER A 793 -21.43 -16.22 -16.52
C SER A 793 -20.51 -17.33 -15.98
N GLY A 794 -19.89 -18.07 -16.90
CA GLY A 794 -19.13 -19.29 -16.60
C GLY A 794 -17.85 -19.01 -15.80
N TYR A 795 -17.55 -19.91 -14.85
CA TYR A 795 -16.34 -19.83 -14.03
C TYR A 795 -15.07 -19.76 -14.89
N THR A 796 -14.30 -18.68 -14.74
CA THR A 796 -13.03 -18.46 -15.44
C THR A 796 -11.93 -19.34 -14.83
N VAL A 797 -11.39 -20.25 -15.63
CA VAL A 797 -10.33 -21.20 -15.24
C VAL A 797 -8.92 -20.73 -15.61
N ALA A 798 -8.81 -19.87 -16.62
CA ALA A 798 -7.56 -19.20 -16.99
C ALA A 798 -7.85 -17.87 -17.69
N VAL A 799 -6.84 -17.01 -17.78
CA VAL A 799 -6.84 -15.81 -18.62
C VAL A 799 -5.63 -15.88 -19.54
N MET A 800 -5.85 -15.66 -20.83
CA MET A 800 -4.79 -15.56 -21.84
C MET A 800 -4.54 -14.08 -22.15
N GLY A 801 -3.29 -13.71 -22.45
CA GLY A 801 -2.90 -12.36 -22.81
C GLY A 801 -1.78 -12.33 -23.85
N ILE A 802 -1.73 -11.24 -24.62
CA ILE A 802 -0.71 -10.97 -25.63
C ILE A 802 -0.32 -9.48 -25.55
N ASP A 803 0.99 -9.23 -25.46
CA ASP A 803 1.54 -7.88 -25.34
C ASP A 803 2.11 -7.41 -26.68
N PHE A 804 1.66 -6.23 -27.13
CA PHE A 804 2.16 -5.52 -28.30
C PHE A 804 2.90 -4.25 -27.88
N THR A 805 3.92 -3.83 -28.63
CA THR A 805 4.53 -2.51 -28.39
C THR A 805 3.50 -1.40 -28.70
N LEU A 806 3.45 -0.36 -27.86
CA LEU A 806 2.50 0.75 -27.98
C LEU A 806 2.54 1.41 -29.38
N ARG A 807 3.75 1.60 -29.94
CA ARG A 807 3.95 2.17 -31.29
C ARG A 807 3.34 1.29 -32.39
N TYR A 808 3.48 -0.04 -32.29
CA TYR A 808 2.84 -0.95 -33.24
C TYR A 808 1.31 -0.94 -33.10
N PHE A 809 0.78 -1.00 -31.88
CA PHE A 809 -0.68 -1.05 -31.68
C PHE A 809 -1.38 0.21 -32.23
N TYR A 810 -0.76 1.39 -32.08
CA TYR A 810 -1.26 2.62 -32.71
C TYR A 810 -1.07 2.65 -34.23
N LYS A 811 -0.01 2.04 -34.78
CA LYS A 811 0.08 1.85 -36.25
C LYS A 811 -1.10 1.02 -36.75
N VAL A 812 -1.46 -0.08 -36.07
CA VAL A 812 -2.64 -0.89 -36.41
C VAL A 812 -3.93 -0.05 -36.36
N LEU A 813 -4.05 0.90 -35.44
CA LEU A 813 -5.18 1.85 -35.43
C LEU A 813 -5.21 2.73 -36.70
N LEU A 814 -4.07 3.29 -37.11
CA LEU A 814 -3.97 4.14 -38.31
C LEU A 814 -4.17 3.36 -39.62
N ASP A 815 -3.62 2.14 -39.71
CA ASP A 815 -3.76 1.26 -40.88
C ASP A 815 -5.20 0.76 -41.05
N LEU A 816 -5.99 0.67 -39.97
CA LEU A 816 -7.39 0.24 -39.98
C LEU A 816 -8.41 1.40 -40.01
N LEU A 817 -8.01 2.62 -39.66
CA LEU A 817 -8.84 3.83 -39.72
C LEU A 817 -8.21 4.88 -40.67
N PRO A 818 -8.38 4.78 -42.00
CA PRO A 818 -7.70 5.66 -42.96
C PRO A 818 -7.93 7.17 -42.73
N ILE A 819 -9.11 7.56 -42.22
CA ILE A 819 -9.45 8.95 -41.88
C ILE A 819 -8.45 9.57 -40.88
N CYS A 820 -7.90 8.76 -39.97
CA CYS A 820 -6.96 9.20 -38.94
C CYS A 820 -5.57 9.54 -39.49
N ASN A 821 -5.29 9.17 -40.74
CA ASN A 821 -4.01 9.40 -41.42
C ASN A 821 -4.08 10.58 -42.42
N GLN A 822 -5.28 11.06 -42.78
CA GLN A 822 -5.48 12.05 -43.85
C GLN A 822 -4.73 13.38 -43.60
N ASP A 823 -4.83 13.94 -42.39
CA ASP A 823 -4.24 15.23 -42.00
C ASP A 823 -3.00 15.06 -41.08
N LYS A 824 -2.34 13.88 -41.10
CA LYS A 824 -1.26 13.48 -40.16
C LYS A 824 -1.61 13.64 -38.66
N GLY A 825 -2.90 13.69 -38.33
CA GLY A 825 -3.40 13.90 -36.96
C GLY A 825 -3.59 15.37 -36.53
N ASN A 826 -3.35 16.36 -37.40
CA ASN A 826 -3.35 17.78 -37.01
C ASN A 826 -4.75 18.41 -36.80
N LYS A 827 -5.81 17.86 -37.40
CA LYS A 827 -7.20 18.31 -37.19
C LYS A 827 -8.13 17.18 -36.75
N ILE A 828 -7.96 16.01 -37.37
CA ILE A 828 -8.68 14.79 -37.01
C ILE A 828 -7.78 13.97 -36.06
N ARG A 829 -8.20 13.84 -34.81
CA ARG A 829 -7.50 13.09 -33.75
C ARG A 829 -8.32 11.85 -33.41
N CYS A 830 -7.70 10.67 -33.52
CA CYS A 830 -8.36 9.39 -33.28
C CYS A 830 -7.78 8.67 -32.05
N PHE A 831 -8.63 7.96 -31.32
CA PHE A 831 -8.21 7.24 -30.12
C PHE A 831 -9.01 5.96 -29.86
N ILE A 832 -8.41 5.06 -29.06
CA ILE A 832 -9.11 3.98 -28.38
C ILE A 832 -9.02 4.23 -26.87
N MET A 833 -10.14 4.05 -26.16
CA MET A 833 -10.18 4.05 -24.68
C MET A 833 -10.87 2.79 -24.12
N GLU A 834 -10.48 2.35 -22.92
CA GLU A 834 -11.15 1.26 -22.20
C GLU A 834 -12.44 1.71 -21.47
N ASP A 835 -13.18 0.78 -20.85
CA ASP A 835 -14.45 1.02 -20.13
C ASP A 835 -14.36 1.97 -18.92
N ARG A 836 -13.16 2.46 -18.61
CA ARG A 836 -12.86 3.44 -17.54
C ARG A 836 -12.35 4.79 -18.05
N GLY A 837 -12.21 4.98 -19.37
CA GLY A 837 -11.77 6.23 -20.00
C GLY A 837 -10.25 6.44 -20.06
N TYR A 838 -9.45 5.44 -19.67
CA TYR A 838 -8.01 5.44 -19.95
C TYR A 838 -7.75 5.15 -21.42
N LEU A 839 -6.82 5.89 -22.02
CA LEU A 839 -6.47 5.80 -23.43
C LEU A 839 -5.54 4.61 -23.67
N VAL A 840 -5.92 3.74 -24.60
CA VAL A 840 -5.14 2.59 -25.07
C VAL A 840 -4.27 2.99 -26.26
N ALA A 841 -4.79 3.87 -27.11
CA ALA A 841 -4.10 4.40 -28.29
C ALA A 841 -4.56 5.85 -28.54
N HIS A 842 -3.63 6.79 -28.73
CA HIS A 842 -3.87 8.23 -28.95
C HIS A 842 -2.56 8.88 -29.44
N PRO A 843 -2.56 9.89 -30.33
CA PRO A 843 -1.34 10.47 -30.92
C PRO A 843 -0.27 10.87 -29.88
N THR A 844 -0.69 11.56 -28.81
CA THR A 844 0.23 12.05 -27.76
C THR A 844 0.78 10.97 -26.81
N LEU A 845 0.52 9.68 -27.07
CA LEU A 845 1.16 8.57 -26.35
C LEU A 845 2.44 8.10 -27.04
N ILE A 846 2.66 8.53 -28.30
CA ILE A 846 3.78 8.12 -29.16
C ILE A 846 4.60 9.31 -29.68
N ASP A 847 4.07 10.54 -29.56
CA ASP A 847 4.82 11.77 -29.76
C ASP A 847 6.11 11.78 -28.90
N PRO A 848 7.32 11.78 -29.50
CA PRO A 848 8.57 11.79 -28.76
C PRO A 848 8.82 13.11 -28.01
N LYS A 849 8.03 14.16 -28.26
CA LYS A 849 8.05 15.41 -27.47
C LYS A 849 7.19 15.34 -26.21
N GLY A 850 6.48 14.23 -25.98
CA GLY A 850 5.63 14.02 -24.81
C GLY A 850 6.42 13.89 -23.50
N HIS A 851 6.42 14.93 -22.68
CA HIS A 851 7.12 14.97 -21.38
C HIS A 851 6.41 14.20 -20.23
N ALA A 852 5.37 13.43 -20.53
CA ALA A 852 4.55 12.71 -19.56
C ALA A 852 4.57 11.20 -19.82
N PRO A 853 4.55 10.34 -18.78
CA PRO A 853 4.43 8.89 -18.96
C PRO A 853 3.21 8.51 -19.80
N ALA A 854 3.32 7.51 -20.67
CA ALA A 854 2.18 7.01 -21.46
C ALA A 854 1.11 6.33 -20.56
N GLU A 855 1.53 5.83 -19.40
CA GLU A 855 0.70 5.21 -18.36
C GLU A 855 -0.40 6.12 -17.82
N GLN A 856 -1.55 5.52 -17.51
CA GLN A 856 -2.68 6.14 -16.80
C GLN A 856 -3.22 7.44 -17.43
N GLN A 857 -2.97 7.67 -18.72
CA GLN A 857 -3.47 8.84 -19.45
C GLN A 857 -4.97 8.70 -19.70
N HIS A 858 -5.77 9.47 -18.96
CA HIS A 858 -7.23 9.46 -19.02
C HIS A 858 -7.73 10.50 -20.05
N ILE A 859 -8.87 10.21 -20.70
CA ILE A 859 -9.47 11.10 -21.72
C ILE A 859 -9.66 12.54 -21.22
N THR A 860 -10.00 12.74 -19.94
CA THR A 860 -10.15 14.08 -19.33
C THR A 860 -8.85 14.91 -19.24
N HIS A 861 -7.68 14.33 -19.57
CA HIS A 861 -6.38 15.03 -19.61
C HIS A 861 -5.88 15.31 -21.03
N LYS A 862 -6.40 14.60 -22.04
CA LYS A 862 -5.97 14.71 -23.44
C LYS A 862 -7.04 15.30 -24.35
N GLU A 863 -8.31 15.01 -24.06
CA GLU A 863 -9.48 15.51 -24.78
C GLU A 863 -10.47 16.17 -23.80
N PRO A 864 -10.08 17.23 -23.08
CA PRO A 864 -10.90 17.82 -22.00
C PRO A 864 -12.25 18.36 -22.48
N LEU A 865 -12.35 18.92 -23.70
CA LEU A 865 -13.60 19.42 -24.27
C LEU A 865 -14.58 18.28 -24.55
N VAL A 866 -14.10 17.22 -25.22
CA VAL A 866 -14.86 16.00 -25.52
C VAL A 866 -15.27 15.30 -24.22
N ALA A 867 -14.37 15.16 -23.26
CA ALA A 867 -14.67 14.57 -21.96
C ALA A 867 -15.72 15.36 -21.16
N ASN A 868 -15.75 16.70 -21.28
CA ASN A 868 -16.76 17.52 -20.62
C ASN A 868 -18.17 17.34 -21.20
N ASP A 869 -18.30 17.24 -22.53
CA ASP A 869 -19.59 16.94 -23.17
C ASP A 869 -20.04 15.49 -22.92
N ILE A 870 -19.11 14.51 -23.03
CA ILE A 870 -19.33 13.11 -22.66
C ILE A 870 -19.88 12.95 -21.23
N LEU A 871 -19.42 13.78 -20.28
CA LEU A 871 -19.91 13.78 -18.89
C LEU A 871 -21.34 14.32 -18.74
N ASN A 872 -21.88 15.04 -19.72
CA ASN A 872 -23.25 15.52 -19.73
C ASN A 872 -24.26 14.48 -20.28
N HIS A 873 -23.79 13.43 -20.98
CA HIS A 873 -24.69 12.40 -21.50
C HIS A 873 -25.31 11.55 -20.38
N PRO A 874 -26.64 11.65 -20.12
CA PRO A 874 -27.28 10.84 -19.10
C PRO A 874 -27.19 9.36 -19.47
N ASN A 875 -26.98 8.51 -18.45
CA ASN A 875 -26.86 7.05 -18.58
C ASN A 875 -25.66 6.51 -19.37
N PHE A 876 -24.78 7.36 -19.94
CA PHE A 876 -23.54 6.91 -20.58
C PHE A 876 -22.36 6.79 -19.60
N VAL A 877 -22.19 7.75 -18.68
CA VAL A 877 -21.05 7.78 -17.74
C VAL A 877 -21.53 7.73 -16.29
N LYS A 878 -21.00 6.77 -15.50
CA LYS A 878 -21.11 6.79 -14.04
C LYS A 878 -19.79 7.25 -13.42
N LYS A 879 -19.81 8.42 -12.77
CA LYS A 879 -18.70 8.92 -11.94
C LYS A 879 -18.69 8.19 -10.61
N ASN A 880 -17.60 7.50 -10.29
CA ASN A 880 -17.40 6.75 -9.07
C ASN A 880 -16.23 7.33 -8.25
N LEU A 881 -16.20 6.96 -6.96
CA LEU A 881 -15.16 7.31 -6.00
C LEU A 881 -14.58 6.01 -5.44
N CYS A 882 -13.26 5.92 -5.35
CA CYS A 882 -12.53 4.85 -4.68
C CYS A 882 -11.55 5.47 -3.68
N ASN A 883 -11.54 4.98 -2.45
CA ASN A 883 -10.52 5.35 -1.49
C ASN A 883 -9.32 4.43 -1.67
N SER A 884 -8.16 4.99 -1.98
CA SER A 884 -6.90 4.28 -1.98
C SER A 884 -6.26 4.43 -0.60
N PHE A 885 -6.42 3.38 0.21
CA PHE A 885 -6.02 3.40 1.62
C PHE A 885 -4.50 3.35 1.82
N SER A 886 -3.75 2.80 0.86
CA SER A 886 -2.29 2.70 0.92
C SER A 886 -1.58 4.05 0.68
N ASP A 887 -2.02 4.84 -0.31
CA ASP A 887 -1.45 6.17 -0.62
C ASP A 887 -2.26 7.34 -0.01
N ARG A 888 -3.38 7.04 0.67
CA ARG A 888 -4.27 7.98 1.37
C ARG A 888 -5.01 8.94 0.43
N THR A 889 -5.20 8.56 -0.83
CA THR A 889 -5.89 9.40 -1.84
C THR A 889 -7.34 8.97 -2.10
N VAL A 890 -8.22 9.94 -2.37
CA VAL A 890 -9.57 9.69 -2.91
C VAL A 890 -9.49 9.75 -4.44
N GLN A 891 -9.46 8.58 -5.07
CA GLN A 891 -9.34 8.44 -6.51
C GLN A 891 -10.73 8.46 -7.16
N ARG A 892 -10.98 9.50 -7.98
CA ARG A 892 -12.19 9.62 -8.80
C ARG A 892 -11.96 8.82 -10.09
N PHE A 893 -12.84 7.85 -10.39
CA PHE A 893 -12.77 7.06 -11.61
C PHE A 893 -14.13 7.04 -12.33
N TYR A 894 -14.11 6.91 -13.64
CA TYR A 894 -15.32 6.88 -14.46
C TYR A 894 -15.59 5.44 -14.89
N LYS A 895 -16.86 5.10 -15.11
CA LYS A 895 -17.24 3.87 -15.81
C LYS A 895 -18.21 4.22 -16.94
N PHE A 896 -17.84 3.80 -18.15
CA PHE A 896 -18.58 4.05 -19.38
C PHE A 896 -19.52 2.88 -19.68
N ASN A 897 -20.68 3.19 -20.26
CA ASN A 897 -21.72 2.20 -20.52
C ASN A 897 -21.40 1.40 -21.79
N THR A 898 -20.84 0.20 -21.62
CA THR A 898 -20.52 -0.72 -22.73
C THR A 898 -21.76 -1.36 -23.39
N SER A 899 -22.98 -1.07 -22.92
CA SER A 899 -24.22 -1.50 -23.56
C SER A 899 -24.81 -0.48 -24.54
N ILE A 900 -24.11 0.63 -24.83
CA ILE A 900 -24.55 1.60 -25.84
C ILE A 900 -24.58 0.99 -27.25
N VAL A 901 -25.54 1.44 -28.07
CA VAL A 901 -25.75 1.06 -29.47
C VAL A 901 -25.87 2.35 -30.30
N GLY A 902 -25.19 2.42 -31.44
CA GLY A 902 -25.01 3.66 -32.21
C GLY A 902 -23.72 4.41 -31.85
N ASP A 903 -23.52 5.59 -32.44
CA ASP A 903 -22.45 6.51 -32.10
C ASP A 903 -22.94 7.64 -31.18
N LEU A 904 -22.06 8.06 -30.28
CA LEU A 904 -22.24 9.19 -29.39
C LEU A 904 -21.65 10.44 -30.06
N THR A 905 -22.48 11.45 -30.28
CA THR A 905 -22.12 12.76 -30.82
C THR A 905 -22.38 13.86 -29.79
N ASN A 906 -21.74 15.03 -29.96
CA ASN A 906 -21.91 16.22 -29.12
C ASN A 906 -23.38 16.46 -28.66
N LEU A 907 -23.66 16.37 -27.36
CA LEU A 907 -25.00 16.57 -26.80
C LEU A 907 -25.46 18.02 -26.98
N VAL A 908 -24.57 18.97 -26.68
CA VAL A 908 -24.89 20.40 -26.71
C VAL A 908 -24.57 20.98 -28.09
N HIS A 909 -25.60 21.40 -28.83
CA HIS A 909 -25.46 22.03 -30.15
C HIS A 909 -25.05 23.52 -30.04
N GLY A 910 -24.04 23.81 -29.21
CA GLY A 910 -23.37 25.10 -29.11
C GLY A 910 -22.14 25.19 -30.03
N SER A 911 -21.51 26.35 -30.08
CA SER A 911 -20.30 26.63 -30.89
C SER A 911 -19.03 26.01 -30.27
N HIS A 912 -18.98 24.69 -30.15
CA HIS A 912 -17.83 23.94 -29.67
C HIS A 912 -16.85 23.65 -30.81
N CYS A 913 -15.58 24.03 -30.65
CA CYS A 913 -14.57 23.88 -31.70
C CYS A 913 -14.21 22.42 -32.03
N SER A 914 -14.46 21.49 -31.11
CA SER A 914 -14.15 20.06 -31.27
C SER A 914 -15.45 19.27 -31.42
N LYS A 915 -15.75 18.83 -32.65
CA LYS A 915 -16.83 17.85 -32.91
C LYS A 915 -16.28 16.44 -32.68
N TYR A 916 -17.06 15.55 -32.10
CA TYR A 916 -16.63 14.15 -31.92
C TYR A 916 -17.70 13.14 -32.28
N ARG A 917 -17.24 11.95 -32.67
CA ARG A 917 -18.02 10.71 -32.74
C ARG A 917 -17.30 9.65 -31.90
N LEU A 918 -18.04 8.92 -31.07
CA LEU A 918 -17.50 7.87 -30.20
C LEU A 918 -18.43 6.65 -30.26
N THR A 919 -17.90 5.46 -30.53
CA THR A 919 -18.70 4.22 -30.47
C THR A 919 -17.94 3.08 -29.81
N ARG A 920 -18.66 2.04 -29.38
CA ARG A 920 -18.06 0.83 -28.79
C ARG A 920 -17.54 -0.07 -29.91
N ILE A 921 -16.33 -0.61 -29.75
CA ILE A 921 -15.79 -1.65 -30.63
C ILE A 921 -16.50 -2.98 -30.27
N PRO A 922 -17.32 -3.58 -31.16
CA PRO A 922 -18.16 -4.73 -30.82
C PRO A 922 -17.38 -5.94 -30.31
N GLY A 923 -17.92 -6.64 -29.29
CA GLY A 923 -17.25 -7.80 -28.67
C GLY A 923 -16.09 -7.46 -27.73
N THR A 924 -15.83 -6.19 -27.44
CA THR A 924 -14.71 -5.73 -26.59
C THR A 924 -15.19 -4.88 -25.40
N ASN A 925 -14.29 -4.51 -24.48
CA ASN A 925 -14.54 -3.49 -23.45
C ASN A 925 -14.20 -2.04 -23.90
N ALA A 926 -13.73 -1.84 -25.13
CA ALA A 926 -13.16 -0.58 -25.59
C ALA A 926 -14.08 0.21 -26.54
N PHE A 927 -13.79 1.51 -26.63
CA PHE A 927 -14.46 2.48 -27.49
C PHE A 927 -13.46 3.10 -28.47
N ALA A 928 -13.88 3.28 -29.72
CA ALA A 928 -13.16 4.03 -30.73
C ALA A 928 -13.75 5.44 -30.81
N GLY A 929 -12.91 6.47 -30.72
CA GLY A 929 -13.30 7.88 -30.76
C GLY A 929 -12.54 8.64 -31.85
N ILE A 930 -13.25 9.56 -32.50
CA ILE A 930 -12.72 10.44 -33.54
C ILE A 930 -13.16 11.86 -33.20
N VAL A 931 -12.18 12.77 -33.11
CA VAL A 931 -12.36 14.19 -32.80
C VAL A 931 -11.92 14.99 -34.02
N ASN A 932 -12.76 15.91 -34.51
CA ASN A 932 -12.46 16.85 -35.56
C ASN A 932 -12.47 18.26 -34.97
N GLU A 933 -11.30 18.89 -34.91
CA GLU A 933 -11.10 20.20 -34.29
C GLU A 933 -10.95 21.33 -35.30
N THR A 934 -11.61 22.44 -35.00
CA THR A 934 -11.81 23.57 -35.93
C THR A 934 -11.33 24.92 -35.38
N CYS A 935 -10.86 24.98 -34.12
CA CYS A 935 -10.16 26.14 -33.58
C CYS A 935 -9.21 25.71 -32.44
N ASP A 936 -8.10 26.43 -32.25
CA ASP A 936 -7.20 26.28 -31.11
C ASP A 936 -7.89 26.78 -29.82
N SER A 937 -8.32 25.86 -28.96
CA SER A 937 -9.09 26.16 -27.76
C SER A 937 -8.40 25.67 -26.49
N LEU A 938 -7.93 26.61 -25.65
CA LEU A 938 -7.45 26.30 -24.30
C LEU A 938 -8.63 25.94 -23.39
N ALA A 939 -8.83 24.65 -23.16
CA ALA A 939 -9.91 24.15 -22.31
C ALA A 939 -9.73 24.57 -20.84
N PHE A 940 -10.78 25.15 -20.25
CA PHE A 940 -10.77 25.64 -18.88
C PHE A 940 -10.94 24.48 -17.86
N CYS A 941 -9.99 24.33 -16.95
CA CYS A 941 -10.11 23.35 -15.86
C CYS A 941 -11.18 23.79 -14.85
N ALA A 942 -12.35 23.17 -14.88
CA ALA A 942 -13.39 23.40 -13.89
C ALA A 942 -12.88 23.06 -12.47
N CYS A 943 -13.12 23.95 -11.50
CA CYS A 943 -12.65 23.78 -10.12
C CYS A 943 -13.77 23.41 -9.16
N SER A 944 -13.47 22.57 -8.17
CA SER A 944 -14.44 22.16 -7.15
C SER A 944 -14.78 23.34 -6.25
N THR A 945 -16.04 23.77 -6.25
CA THR A 945 -16.52 24.84 -5.36
C THR A 945 -16.52 24.42 -3.89
N VAL A 946 -16.60 23.12 -3.62
CA VAL A 946 -16.52 22.53 -2.27
C VAL A 946 -15.07 22.44 -1.80
N ASP A 947 -14.18 21.88 -2.63
CA ASP A 947 -12.80 21.56 -2.24
C ASP A 947 -11.83 22.74 -2.47
N ARG A 948 -12.25 23.77 -3.24
CA ARG A 948 -11.43 24.85 -3.84
C ARG A 948 -10.25 24.38 -4.71
N LEU A 949 -10.16 23.08 -4.99
CA LEU A 949 -9.13 22.46 -5.83
C LEU A 949 -9.62 22.33 -7.28
N CYS A 950 -8.78 22.70 -8.24
CA CYS A 950 -9.08 22.56 -9.65
C CYS A 950 -8.97 21.11 -10.12
N LEU A 951 -9.96 20.65 -10.89
CA LEU A 951 -9.98 19.29 -11.41
C LEU A 951 -8.78 19.10 -12.35
N ASN A 952 -8.21 17.90 -12.33
CA ASN A 952 -7.14 17.42 -13.22
C ASN A 952 -5.75 18.10 -13.10
N CYS A 953 -5.59 19.20 -12.37
CA CYS A 953 -4.27 19.84 -12.18
C CYS A 953 -3.31 19.02 -11.29
N HIS A 954 -3.82 18.19 -10.37
CA HIS A 954 -3.04 17.65 -9.26
C HIS A 954 -2.18 16.40 -9.57
N ARG A 955 -1.59 16.31 -10.77
CA ARG A 955 -0.47 15.39 -11.08
C ARG A 955 0.71 16.00 -11.87
N LEU A 956 0.72 17.32 -12.09
CA LEU A 956 1.92 18.05 -12.48
C LEU A 956 2.91 18.10 -11.30
N ARG A 957 3.81 17.11 -11.20
CA ARG A 957 4.81 17.03 -10.12
C ARG A 957 6.17 16.47 -10.53
N THR A 958 6.66 16.86 -11.71
CA THR A 958 8.09 16.93 -12.01
C THR A 958 8.64 18.33 -11.66
N LYS A 959 9.97 18.49 -11.61
CA LYS A 959 10.62 19.66 -11.00
C LYS A 959 10.75 20.83 -11.99
N GLY A 960 10.45 22.05 -11.52
CA GLY A 960 10.64 23.32 -12.22
C GLY A 960 10.29 24.50 -11.30
N GLU A 961 10.82 25.69 -11.56
CA GLU A 961 10.69 26.89 -10.72
C GLU A 961 9.55 27.81 -11.19
N ASP A 962 8.30 27.35 -11.06
CA ASP A 962 7.10 28.10 -11.56
C ASP A 962 5.92 28.12 -10.56
N LYS A 963 6.20 28.07 -9.25
CA LYS A 963 5.16 27.97 -8.21
C LYS A 963 4.37 29.26 -8.00
N ASP A 964 5.07 30.39 -7.91
CA ASP A 964 4.46 31.62 -7.42
C ASP A 964 3.71 32.35 -8.54
N ILE A 965 4.20 32.30 -9.78
CA ILE A 965 3.59 32.95 -10.95
C ILE A 965 2.20 32.37 -11.22
N LEU A 966 2.04 31.04 -11.30
CA LEU A 966 0.74 30.44 -11.59
C LEU A 966 -0.28 30.67 -10.46
N HIS A 967 0.18 30.66 -9.20
CA HIS A 967 -0.68 30.91 -8.05
C HIS A 967 -1.09 32.39 -7.93
N GLN A 968 -0.21 33.32 -8.33
CA GLN A 968 -0.53 34.74 -8.48
C GLN A 968 -1.51 34.96 -9.64
N ILE A 969 -1.30 34.36 -10.82
CA ILE A 969 -2.21 34.49 -11.97
C ILE A 969 -3.62 34.00 -11.62
N CYS A 970 -3.76 32.83 -11.00
CA CYS A 970 -5.08 32.36 -10.54
C CYS A 970 -5.70 33.28 -9.48
N SER A 971 -4.92 33.82 -8.54
CA SER A 971 -5.41 34.75 -7.51
C SER A 971 -5.85 36.10 -8.12
N VAL A 972 -5.09 36.61 -9.10
CA VAL A 972 -5.38 37.85 -9.83
C VAL A 972 -6.59 37.67 -10.74
N LEU A 973 -6.73 36.54 -11.42
CA LEU A 973 -7.93 36.22 -12.21
C LEU A 973 -9.18 36.05 -11.33
N LEU A 974 -9.06 35.47 -10.14
CA LEU A 974 -10.16 35.41 -9.16
C LEU A 974 -10.50 36.77 -8.55
N HIS A 975 -9.51 37.65 -8.34
CA HIS A 975 -9.77 39.03 -7.94
C HIS A 975 -10.40 39.84 -9.08
N LEU A 976 -9.97 39.66 -10.33
CA LEU A 976 -10.58 40.28 -11.51
C LEU A 976 -12.00 39.76 -11.77
N SER A 977 -12.27 38.46 -11.62
CA SER A 977 -13.64 37.93 -11.74
C SER A 977 -14.56 38.44 -10.64
N ASN A 978 -14.04 38.58 -9.41
CA ASN A 978 -14.80 39.17 -8.31
C ASN A 978 -14.97 40.70 -8.47
N LEU A 979 -13.99 41.41 -9.04
CA LEU A 979 -14.15 42.81 -9.43
C LEU A 979 -15.20 42.96 -10.55
N LEU A 980 -15.18 42.09 -11.56
CA LEU A 980 -16.16 42.08 -12.65
C LEU A 980 -17.57 41.72 -12.15
N LEU A 981 -17.69 40.80 -11.19
CA LEU A 981 -18.95 40.51 -10.51
C LEU A 981 -19.43 41.69 -9.67
N CYS A 982 -18.56 42.33 -8.87
CA CYS A 982 -18.91 43.52 -8.11
C CYS A 982 -19.25 44.72 -9.01
N LEU A 983 -18.53 44.92 -10.12
CA LEU A 983 -18.86 45.93 -11.14
C LEU A 983 -20.20 45.62 -11.80
N SER A 984 -20.48 44.36 -12.12
CA SER A 984 -21.80 43.94 -12.63
C SER A 984 -22.91 44.16 -11.60
N PHE A 985 -22.64 43.94 -10.30
CA PHE A 985 -23.59 44.19 -9.21
C PHE A 985 -23.83 45.70 -8.98
N CYS A 986 -22.79 46.52 -9.10
CA CYS A 986 -22.92 47.98 -9.09
C CYS A 986 -23.63 48.51 -10.35
N LEU A 987 -23.47 47.85 -11.50
CA LEU A 987 -24.19 48.18 -12.74
C LEU A 987 -25.65 47.72 -12.73
N SER A 988 -25.99 46.62 -12.03
CA SER A 988 -27.40 46.27 -11.77
C SER A 988 -28.04 47.21 -10.76
N LEU A 989 -27.35 47.55 -9.65
CA LEU A 989 -27.87 48.50 -8.65
C LEU A 989 -28.07 49.92 -9.23
N SER A 990 -27.19 50.37 -10.13
CA SER A 990 -27.34 51.67 -10.80
C SER A 990 -28.32 51.66 -11.98
N SER A 991 -28.75 50.49 -12.48
CA SER A 991 -29.84 50.41 -13.46
C SER A 991 -31.23 50.25 -12.81
N GLU A 992 -31.34 49.56 -11.67
CA GLU A 992 -32.61 49.50 -10.91
C GLU A 992 -33.02 50.85 -10.30
N MET A 993 -32.06 51.72 -9.96
CA MET A 993 -32.34 53.08 -9.45
C MET A 993 -32.76 54.09 -10.53
N SER A 994 -32.66 53.76 -11.82
CA SER A 994 -32.98 54.69 -12.92
C SER A 994 -34.44 54.61 -13.43
N VAL A 995 -35.21 53.61 -12.97
CA VAL A 995 -36.58 53.33 -13.46
C VAL A 995 -37.66 53.76 -12.45
N ARG A 996 -37.30 54.55 -11.42
CA ARG A 996 -38.22 54.99 -10.36
C ARG A 996 -38.10 56.45 -9.92
N MET A 997 -37.89 57.38 -10.87
CA MET A 997 -38.19 58.80 -10.63
C MET A 997 -38.48 59.58 -11.93
N SER A 998 -39.74 59.52 -12.39
CA SER A 998 -40.25 60.37 -13.46
C SER A 998 -41.79 60.54 -13.37
N ASN A 999 -42.26 61.16 -12.29
CA ASN A 999 -43.56 61.85 -12.22
C ASN A 999 -43.69 62.67 -10.92
N LEU A 1000 -44.31 63.86 -11.03
CA LEU A 1000 -44.88 64.70 -9.97
C LEU A 1000 -43.91 65.39 -8.97
N ASP A 1001 -43.41 66.54 -9.41
CA ASP A 1001 -43.64 67.88 -8.85
C ASP A 1001 -43.45 68.21 -7.34
N ASN A 1002 -42.75 69.35 -7.18
CA ASN A 1002 -42.95 70.44 -6.21
C ASN A 1002 -42.30 70.41 -4.80
N GLU A 1003 -41.71 71.58 -4.48
CA GLU A 1003 -41.36 72.11 -3.13
C GLU A 1003 -40.36 71.31 -2.28
N ARG A 1004 -39.61 71.91 -1.34
CA ARG A 1004 -38.89 73.21 -1.21
C ARG A 1004 -38.12 73.12 0.12
N ASP A 1005 -37.09 73.95 0.32
CA ASP A 1005 -36.53 74.29 1.64
C ASP A 1005 -35.88 73.11 2.44
N ASP A 1006 -34.89 73.28 3.33
CA ASP A 1006 -33.80 74.27 3.45
C ASP A 1006 -32.78 73.73 4.48
N ARG A 1007 -31.46 74.00 4.31
CA ARG A 1007 -30.42 74.03 5.38
C ARG A 1007 -30.06 72.72 6.13
N ASP A 1008 -28.90 72.56 6.80
CA ASP A 1008 -27.56 73.17 6.70
C ASP A 1008 -26.52 72.25 7.41
N GLU A 1009 -25.23 72.52 7.17
CA GLU A 1009 -24.05 72.58 8.10
C GLU A 1009 -24.14 71.86 9.49
N ASP A 1010 -23.11 71.25 10.10
CA ASP A 1010 -21.65 71.19 9.89
C ASP A 1010 -21.01 70.24 10.96
N SER A 1011 -19.72 69.90 11.09
CA SER A 1011 -18.53 69.77 10.19
C SER A 1011 -17.33 69.19 11.00
N HIS A 1012 -16.12 69.09 10.41
CA HIS A 1012 -14.75 69.26 11.00
C HIS A 1012 -14.35 68.56 12.34
N GLU A 1013 -13.09 68.17 12.66
CA GLU A 1013 -11.77 67.94 12.01
C GLU A 1013 -10.84 67.28 13.11
N ASP A 1014 -9.56 66.91 13.01
CA ASP A 1014 -8.50 66.82 11.98
C ASP A 1014 -7.41 65.81 12.46
N ARG A 1015 -6.43 65.48 11.60
CA ARG A 1015 -5.09 64.88 11.88
C ARG A 1015 -5.06 63.41 12.32
N GLY A 1016 -4.07 62.59 11.93
CA GLY A 1016 -2.87 62.79 11.10
C GLY A 1016 -1.89 61.60 11.31
N ILE A 1017 -0.74 61.43 10.64
CA ILE A 1017 -0.10 62.13 9.51
C ILE A 1017 1.06 61.23 8.97
N ILE A 1018 1.22 61.08 7.64
CA ILE A 1018 2.47 61.03 6.79
C ILE A 1018 3.71 60.16 7.24
N SER A 1019 4.55 59.52 6.41
CA SER A 1019 4.56 58.90 5.04
C SER A 1019 5.99 58.34 4.71
N ASN A 1020 6.21 57.72 3.52
CA ASN A 1020 7.51 57.56 2.81
C ASN A 1020 8.59 56.61 3.42
N THR A 1021 9.62 56.06 2.72
CA THR A 1021 10.09 56.13 1.30
C THR A 1021 10.92 54.90 0.82
N ARG A 1022 10.85 54.60 -0.48
CA ARG A 1022 11.88 54.08 -1.46
C ARG A 1022 13.21 53.37 -1.06
N PHE A 1023 13.35 52.12 -1.54
CA PHE A 1023 14.41 51.54 -2.44
C PHE A 1023 15.93 51.37 -2.09
N ILE A 1024 16.47 50.20 -2.53
CA ILE A 1024 17.87 49.81 -2.93
C ILE A 1024 18.87 49.16 -1.91
N ALA A 1025 19.46 48.04 -2.37
CA ALA A 1025 20.76 47.38 -2.06
C ALA A 1025 21.10 46.69 -0.70
N ALA A 1026 20.93 45.35 -0.71
CA ALA A 1026 21.99 44.31 -0.63
C ALA A 1026 22.76 43.93 0.67
N VAL A 1027 23.12 42.64 0.70
CA VAL A 1027 24.09 41.89 1.56
C VAL A 1027 23.77 41.72 3.07
N ILE A 1028 23.44 40.49 3.49
CA ILE A 1028 24.23 39.66 4.42
C ILE A 1028 23.65 38.24 4.54
N GLU A 1029 24.56 37.30 4.76
CA GLU A 1029 24.48 35.84 4.92
C GLU A 1029 23.17 35.17 5.41
N ARG A 1030 22.87 34.00 4.82
CA ARG A 1030 22.15 32.91 5.52
C ARG A 1030 22.96 31.61 5.43
N ARG A 1031 23.51 31.15 6.56
CA ARG A 1031 24.06 29.81 6.70
C ARG A 1031 22.92 28.79 6.79
N THR A 1032 22.87 27.83 5.86
CA THR A 1032 21.99 26.66 5.95
C THR A 1032 22.83 25.38 5.90
N HIS A 1033 22.96 24.67 7.02
CA HIS A 1033 23.63 23.37 7.04
C HIS A 1033 22.72 22.29 6.44
N SER A 1034 23.12 21.76 5.29
CA SER A 1034 22.64 20.49 4.75
C SER A 1034 23.62 19.37 5.11
N PRO A 1035 23.19 18.25 5.74
CA PRO A 1035 24.03 17.07 5.89
C PRO A 1035 24.37 16.45 4.53
N GLU A 1036 25.65 16.25 4.24
CA GLU A 1036 26.11 15.68 2.96
C GLU A 1036 25.70 14.22 2.76
N ARG A 1037 25.53 13.82 1.49
CA ARG A 1037 25.19 12.46 1.08
C ARG A 1037 26.39 11.74 0.43
N ARG A 1038 27.49 11.55 1.17
CA ARG A 1038 28.68 10.81 0.68
C ARG A 1038 28.29 9.39 0.23
N ARG A 1039 28.53 9.05 -1.04
CA ARG A 1039 28.35 7.70 -1.61
C ARG A 1039 29.45 6.75 -1.14
N ARG A 1040 29.11 5.48 -0.87
CA ARG A 1040 30.03 4.33 -1.02
C ARG A 1040 29.26 3.16 -1.65
N TYR A 1041 29.93 2.40 -2.52
CA TYR A 1041 29.40 1.19 -3.12
C TYR A 1041 29.47 0.02 -2.14
N TRP A 1042 28.48 -0.87 -2.16
CA TRP A 1042 28.58 -2.31 -2.48
C TRP A 1042 27.14 -2.87 -2.57
N GLY A 1043 26.93 -3.96 -3.32
CA GLY A 1043 25.61 -4.29 -3.89
C GLY A 1043 24.59 -4.96 -2.95
N ARG A 1044 23.30 -4.71 -3.23
CA ARG A 1044 22.16 -5.57 -2.85
C ARG A 1044 21.19 -5.65 -4.03
N SER A 1045 20.46 -6.76 -4.13
CA SER A 1045 19.44 -7.02 -5.16
C SER A 1045 18.29 -6.01 -5.08
N GLY A 1046 17.79 -5.56 -6.23
CA GLY A 1046 16.63 -4.68 -6.31
C GLY A 1046 15.34 -5.39 -5.89
N THR A 1047 14.45 -4.63 -5.26
CA THR A 1047 13.02 -4.96 -5.13
C THR A 1047 12.23 -3.78 -5.68
N GLU A 1048 11.06 -4.04 -6.26
CA GLU A 1048 10.33 -3.06 -7.07
C GLU A 1048 9.81 -1.86 -6.25
N SER A 1049 9.89 -0.68 -6.85
CA SER A 1049 9.05 0.47 -6.50
C SER A 1049 8.33 0.93 -7.77
N ASP A 1050 7.01 1.10 -7.72
CA ASP A 1050 6.35 1.98 -8.69
C ASP A 1050 7.08 3.34 -8.68
N HIS A 1051 7.47 3.82 -9.85
CA HIS A 1051 8.32 5.00 -10.09
C HIS A 1051 9.84 4.84 -9.86
N GLY A 1052 10.48 3.87 -10.53
CA GLY A 1052 11.93 3.87 -10.74
C GLY A 1052 12.39 4.93 -11.78
N TYR A 1053 12.98 6.04 -11.34
CA TYR A 1053 13.60 7.03 -12.24
C TYR A 1053 15.02 6.60 -12.65
N SER A 1054 15.18 6.18 -13.92
CA SER A 1054 16.47 6.13 -14.60
C SER A 1054 16.59 7.29 -15.59
N THR A 1055 17.58 8.16 -15.41
CA THR A 1055 17.89 9.24 -16.34
C THR A 1055 18.68 8.70 -17.53
N MET A 1056 18.07 8.68 -18.72
CA MET A 1056 18.80 8.63 -19.99
C MET A 1056 18.68 9.99 -20.69
N SER A 1057 19.82 10.52 -21.11
CA SER A 1057 19.90 11.63 -22.07
C SER A 1057 19.57 11.13 -23.48
N PRO A 1058 18.96 11.94 -24.36
CA PRO A 1058 18.49 11.49 -25.67
C PRO A 1058 19.60 11.48 -26.72
N GLN A 1059 20.01 10.30 -27.17
CA GLN A 1059 20.75 10.12 -28.42
C GLN A 1059 20.71 8.65 -28.90
N GLU A 1060 20.85 8.48 -30.21
CA GLU A 1060 20.94 7.21 -30.97
C GLU A 1060 19.66 6.35 -30.99
N ASP A 1061 18.77 6.70 -31.92
CA ASP A 1061 17.73 5.81 -32.45
C ASP A 1061 18.34 4.53 -33.05
N SER A 1062 17.64 3.40 -32.89
CA SER A 1062 17.98 2.16 -33.58
C SER A 1062 16.90 1.83 -34.62
N GLU A 1063 17.18 2.10 -35.89
CA GLU A 1063 16.39 1.58 -37.00
C GLU A 1063 16.69 0.10 -37.21
N ASN A 1064 15.67 -0.77 -37.21
CA ASN A 1064 15.83 -2.18 -37.55
C ASN A 1064 15.58 -2.38 -39.06
N PRO A 1065 16.55 -2.89 -39.83
CA PRO A 1065 16.34 -3.36 -41.20
C PRO A 1065 15.51 -4.67 -41.21
N PRO A 1066 14.94 -5.07 -42.36
CA PRO A 1066 14.29 -6.37 -42.51
C PRO A 1066 15.31 -7.52 -42.44
N CYS A 1067 14.90 -8.65 -41.84
CA CYS A 1067 15.74 -9.83 -41.69
C CYS A 1067 16.07 -10.49 -43.04
N ASN A 1068 17.35 -10.76 -43.29
CA ASN A 1068 17.83 -11.72 -44.30
C ASN A 1068 18.67 -12.78 -43.59
N ASN A 1069 18.49 -14.04 -43.97
CA ASN A 1069 19.30 -15.15 -43.47
C ASN A 1069 20.49 -15.39 -44.42
N ASP A 1070 21.70 -15.47 -43.88
CA ASP A 1070 22.68 -16.51 -44.26
C ASP A 1070 23.87 -16.52 -43.25
N PRO A 1071 24.57 -17.66 -43.08
CA PRO A 1071 25.59 -17.82 -42.03
C PRO A 1071 26.99 -17.38 -42.50
N LEU A 1072 27.71 -16.66 -41.64
CA LEU A 1072 29.15 -16.40 -41.81
C LEU A 1072 29.96 -17.12 -40.72
N SER A 1073 30.75 -18.10 -41.16
CA SER A 1073 31.69 -18.85 -40.33
C SER A 1073 32.99 -18.07 -40.10
N ALA A 1074 33.40 -17.94 -38.84
CA ALA A 1074 34.75 -17.54 -38.47
C ALA A 1074 35.28 -18.54 -37.41
N GLY A 1075 36.39 -19.21 -37.71
CA GLY A 1075 37.06 -20.12 -36.78
C GLY A 1075 38.38 -19.54 -36.28
N VAL A 1076 38.75 -19.86 -35.05
CA VAL A 1076 40.09 -19.69 -34.46
C VAL A 1076 40.40 -20.94 -33.62
N ASP A 1077 41.67 -21.27 -33.47
CA ASP A 1077 42.16 -22.63 -33.25
C ASP A 1077 41.97 -23.27 -31.86
N VAL A 1078 42.14 -24.59 -31.92
CA VAL A 1078 42.21 -25.58 -30.85
C VAL A 1078 43.32 -25.28 -29.83
N GLY A 1079 43.04 -25.59 -28.56
CA GLY A 1079 44.05 -25.84 -27.53
C GLY A 1079 43.62 -27.00 -26.64
N ASN A 1080 44.18 -28.19 -26.85
CA ASN A 1080 43.83 -29.40 -26.10
C ASN A 1080 44.17 -29.29 -24.61
N HIS A 1081 43.38 -29.95 -23.78
CA HIS A 1081 43.92 -31.00 -22.91
C HIS A 1081 42.85 -32.03 -22.53
N ASP A 1082 43.00 -33.23 -23.08
CA ASP A 1082 42.61 -34.54 -22.52
C ASP A 1082 43.33 -34.70 -21.15
N GLU A 1083 42.90 -35.46 -20.12
CA GLU A 1083 42.31 -36.81 -19.96
C GLU A 1083 41.65 -36.86 -18.52
N ASP A 1084 40.84 -37.80 -18.01
CA ASP A 1084 40.30 -39.12 -18.44
C ASP A 1084 38.97 -39.47 -17.66
N LEU A 1085 38.47 -40.70 -17.85
CA LEU A 1085 37.33 -41.47 -17.27
C LEU A 1085 37.57 -41.97 -15.80
N ASP A 1086 36.76 -42.77 -15.06
CA ASP A 1086 35.34 -43.23 -15.07
C ASP A 1086 34.95 -43.87 -13.70
N LEU A 1087 33.64 -44.12 -13.45
CA LEU A 1087 33.00 -45.18 -12.61
C LEU A 1087 33.45 -45.47 -11.12
N ASP A 1088 32.71 -46.11 -10.21
CA ASP A 1088 31.31 -46.62 -10.15
C ASP A 1088 30.76 -46.54 -8.69
N THR A 1089 29.58 -47.12 -8.42
CA THR A 1089 28.52 -46.70 -7.48
C THR A 1089 28.63 -47.04 -5.95
N PRO A 1090 27.77 -47.86 -5.28
CA PRO A 1090 27.01 -47.41 -4.07
C PRO A 1090 27.30 -48.26 -2.78
N PRO A 1091 26.60 -48.16 -1.60
CA PRO A 1091 25.36 -47.41 -1.26
C PRO A 1091 25.23 -46.74 0.17
N GLN A 1092 24.08 -46.08 0.40
CA GLN A 1092 23.26 -46.00 1.64
C GLN A 1092 23.71 -45.29 2.98
N THR A 1093 23.11 -44.11 3.18
CA THR A 1093 22.44 -43.59 4.42
C THR A 1093 23.21 -43.28 5.72
N ALA A 1094 23.44 -41.98 5.96
CA ALA A 1094 23.12 -41.28 7.22
C ALA A 1094 23.00 -39.76 6.95
N ALA A 1095 22.21 -39.03 7.75
CA ALA A 1095 22.00 -37.58 7.57
C ALA A 1095 22.60 -36.76 8.72
N LEU A 1096 23.41 -35.73 8.38
CA LEU A 1096 23.86 -34.69 9.31
C LEU A 1096 24.30 -33.45 8.52
N LEU A 1097 23.48 -32.39 8.51
CA LEU A 1097 23.86 -31.08 7.96
C LEU A 1097 24.52 -30.23 9.05
N SER A 1098 25.79 -29.89 8.88
CA SER A 1098 26.48 -28.90 9.72
C SER A 1098 26.97 -27.73 8.86
N HIS A 1099 26.48 -26.52 9.15
CA HIS A 1099 26.96 -25.31 8.51
C HIS A 1099 28.15 -24.75 9.30
N LYS A 1100 29.37 -25.05 8.85
CA LYS A 1100 30.58 -24.34 9.30
C LYS A 1100 30.79 -23.08 8.46
N PHE A 1101 30.93 -21.93 9.12
CA PHE A 1101 31.63 -20.79 8.54
C PHE A 1101 33.15 -21.00 8.67
N HIS A 1102 33.92 -20.49 7.71
CA HIS A 1102 35.39 -20.45 7.79
C HIS A 1102 35.89 -19.01 7.58
N PRO A 1103 36.59 -18.43 8.56
CA PRO A 1103 37.30 -17.17 8.39
C PRO A 1103 38.72 -17.41 7.84
N TYR A 1104 39.17 -16.57 6.92
CA TYR A 1104 40.57 -16.53 6.48
C TYR A 1104 41.42 -15.65 7.40
N ARG A 1105 42.60 -16.13 7.81
CA ARG A 1105 43.60 -15.37 8.58
C ARG A 1105 45.00 -15.96 8.34
N HIS A 1106 45.99 -15.12 8.05
CA HIS A 1106 47.42 -15.49 8.00
C HIS A 1106 48.29 -14.34 8.57
N PRO A 1107 49.54 -14.60 9.06
CA PRO A 1107 49.86 -14.15 10.42
C PRO A 1107 51.28 -13.61 10.71
N HIS A 1108 51.43 -13.10 11.94
CA HIS A 1108 52.67 -12.95 12.76
C HIS A 1108 53.82 -12.01 12.32
N THR A 1109 54.32 -11.20 13.27
CA THR A 1109 55.63 -11.41 13.92
C THR A 1109 55.87 -10.55 15.19
N HIS A 1110 56.69 -11.12 16.09
CA HIS A 1110 57.36 -10.68 17.34
C HIS A 1110 57.27 -9.25 17.98
N HIS A 1111 56.82 -9.22 19.26
CA HIS A 1111 57.60 -9.00 20.51
C HIS A 1111 58.27 -7.60 20.84
N PRO A 1112 58.74 -7.32 22.09
CA PRO A 1112 57.96 -6.59 23.12
C PRO A 1112 58.70 -5.40 23.80
N LEU A 1113 58.09 -4.70 24.80
CA LEU A 1113 58.77 -4.12 26.00
C LEU A 1113 57.82 -3.51 27.08
N HIS A 1114 58.40 -2.95 28.16
CA HIS A 1114 57.85 -2.74 29.52
C HIS A 1114 57.44 -1.30 29.93
N LEU A 1115 56.57 -1.20 30.96
CA LEU A 1115 56.37 -0.11 31.96
C LEU A 1115 55.96 1.30 31.42
N HIS A 1116 55.18 2.14 32.14
CA HIS A 1116 55.17 2.43 33.59
C HIS A 1116 53.78 2.81 34.16
N THR A 1117 53.69 2.86 35.49
CA THR A 1117 52.57 3.36 36.32
C THR A 1117 52.56 4.90 36.47
N HIS A 1118 51.40 5.52 36.73
CA HIS A 1118 51.21 6.48 37.85
C HIS A 1118 49.72 6.82 38.11
N HIS A 1119 49.44 7.74 39.04
CA HIS A 1119 48.20 7.85 39.84
C HIS A 1119 47.47 9.21 39.74
N LEU A 1120 46.18 9.17 40.11
CA LEU A 1120 45.38 10.20 40.82
C LEU A 1120 44.77 11.43 40.12
N GLN A 1121 43.49 11.63 40.50
CA GLN A 1121 42.76 12.88 40.73
C GLN A 1121 42.24 13.73 39.56
N ALA A 1122 41.20 14.50 39.88
CA ALA A 1122 40.27 15.14 38.96
C ALA A 1122 40.41 16.67 38.96
N ALA A 1123 40.07 17.30 37.83
CA ALA A 1123 39.66 18.70 37.75
C ALA A 1123 38.77 18.95 36.52
N VAL A 1124 38.16 20.14 36.46
CA VAL A 1124 37.20 20.61 35.44
C VAL A 1124 37.93 21.42 34.34
N THR A 1125 37.20 21.80 33.28
CA THR A 1125 37.56 22.74 32.17
C THR A 1125 38.27 22.11 30.96
N VAL A 1126 38.22 22.66 29.73
CA VAL A 1126 37.18 23.28 28.84
C VAL A 1126 37.94 23.76 27.57
N HIS A 1127 37.29 23.81 26.38
CA HIS A 1127 37.88 24.21 25.07
C HIS A 1127 38.95 23.23 24.49
N SER A 1128 39.21 23.13 23.17
CA SER A 1128 38.47 23.57 21.95
C SER A 1128 39.10 23.06 20.63
N VAL A 1129 38.23 22.70 19.64
CA VAL A 1129 38.33 23.03 18.19
C VAL A 1129 39.38 22.31 17.28
N ASP A 1130 39.03 22.24 15.97
CA ASP A 1130 39.72 21.73 14.76
C ASP A 1130 40.03 20.20 14.68
N ALA A 1131 39.73 19.44 13.61
CA ALA A 1131 39.88 19.54 12.14
C ALA A 1131 41.26 18.99 11.64
N GLU A 1132 41.43 18.28 10.52
CA GLU A 1132 40.61 17.89 9.34
C GLU A 1132 40.75 16.35 9.07
N CYS A 1133 39.86 15.59 8.40
CA CYS A 1133 39.56 15.50 6.95
C CYS A 1133 38.39 14.51 6.66
#